data_AF-A0A7Y0CF27-F1
#
_entry.id   AF-A0A7Y0CF27-F1
#
_cell.length_a   1.000
_cell.length_b   1.000
_cell.length_c   1.000
_cell.angle_alpha   90.00
_cell.angle_beta   90.00
_cell.angle_gamma   90.00
#
_symmetry.space_group_name_H-M   'P 1'
#
loop_
_entity.id
_entity.type
_entity.pdbx_description
1 polymer ?
#
loop_
_entity_poly.entity_id
_entity_poly.type
_entity_poly.pdbx_seq_one_letter_code
_entity_poly.pdbx_strand_id
1 'polypeptide(L)'
;MRTAHHHFRSRARAVALVAAAAPLLGVLVPAPAQGAPADDAIKIVQLGDSYSAGNGAGSYYGPDGCFRSHDSWAAQYTEWLADQGHHVTFVSRACSGGVLDEMSATRAMGGPILTYPGGMTEEQVKSAARLTDECAVPDPSDYRRDITVSWSDAGSVVKCSMVMQPQLDAVGRDTDVVVLTIGGNDLHFADIVKECFALGIRDPGSCRSQVKYAHDRVLDFQTKLQGVLAALHARMRPDAKVMLLAYPYLSTEQSYMLTSLKDRLPFVTGDRYDVSAAVRGLGDEGDAAQKAAVTAANTAAGTPFVTYVDGVKNVFAGHEPDPSPYSRNPDRWIHEFDTLTMDEWYHPTATGHQEESKLLRGASIPGRPTTAAAGSLDLVFVIDATGSMSSLIDQVKAYTTAMVSLLQSSTGSYRFALVTYRDDPTWTGDPGDYAARVDLPFTTDTDAIRAALATMSANGGGDWEETALSGLDTAMSLPWRPGVKKVAVIMGDAPAHNPEPVSGLSSADVIAHSLAVDPVEVFTLSVSGTSLGDSLTDVVDRTGGQLVTATGDVAATLTTTITGALDKPYAWLDGPWTVKVGTTLTLDARGSYAPVGSLVSYAWDLNSDGTTDVTTTSPTLEHLFDTAASTVVSVQVTDDAGRSSMASTRVTITDDGDDIPAASDTCPDVADPAQTDSDGDGTGDACDTTPLPALPASDVIVFGPDELASLSTATLAGTVTDSSGPVAGAAVTVTGADAGGQPASATATSAADGTWRTPGLLPGTYSLTAAGASAARAGSLTVGAGDGSSAGVPDGSVVRSIVLSGIGSSATGYVFTAAAPAVTQTATPTPPADPTATPVAAVITGTPAGPTAPVAQVAGRAPTALSATGLGGLIPLAATSGGLLLVGLLALTVALWYRRRQEG
;
A
#
# COMPACT_ATOMS: atom_id res chain seq x y z
N MET A 1 -23.00 53.19 -48.49
CA MET A 1 -22.84 54.66 -48.45
C MET A 1 -23.56 55.21 -47.23
N ARG A 2 -22.92 56.11 -46.44
CA ARG A 2 -23.46 57.12 -45.48
C ARG A 2 -24.44 56.63 -44.37
N THR A 3 -24.15 56.66 -43.05
CA THR A 3 -23.90 57.79 -42.08
C THR A 3 -25.11 58.72 -41.83
N ALA A 4 -25.47 59.23 -40.63
CA ALA A 4 -24.92 59.09 -39.26
C ALA A 4 -25.78 59.77 -38.14
N HIS A 5 -25.54 59.37 -36.87
CA HIS A 5 -25.41 60.11 -35.57
C HIS A 5 -26.38 61.18 -34.95
N HIS A 6 -26.30 61.19 -33.59
CA HIS A 6 -26.38 62.31 -32.59
C HIS A 6 -27.75 62.63 -31.91
N HIS A 7 -27.89 62.40 -30.58
CA HIS A 7 -27.65 63.28 -29.39
C HIS A 7 -28.86 64.20 -29.02
N PHE A 8 -29.18 64.62 -27.78
CA PHE A 8 -28.50 64.67 -26.46
C PHE A 8 -29.54 64.84 -25.30
N ARG A 9 -29.21 64.35 -24.08
CA ARG A 9 -29.31 64.96 -22.70
C ARG A 9 -30.29 66.15 -22.39
N SER A 10 -30.82 66.40 -21.16
CA SER A 10 -30.65 65.81 -19.80
C SER A 10 -31.50 66.46 -18.66
N ARG A 11 -31.86 65.67 -17.64
CA ARG A 11 -31.86 65.91 -16.15
C ARG A 11 -32.49 67.16 -15.47
N ALA A 12 -33.32 66.94 -14.44
CA ALA A 12 -33.05 67.16 -12.97
C ALA A 12 -34.35 66.97 -12.14
N ARG A 13 -34.53 65.97 -11.26
CA ARG A 13 -34.02 65.72 -9.87
C ARG A 13 -34.66 66.56 -8.73
N ALA A 14 -35.43 65.87 -7.86
CA ALA A 14 -35.75 66.23 -6.47
C ALA A 14 -35.91 64.94 -5.62
N VAL A 15 -35.76 65.04 -4.29
CA VAL A 15 -35.37 63.96 -3.34
C VAL A 15 -35.97 64.30 -1.95
N ALA A 16 -36.48 63.40 -1.10
CA ALA A 16 -36.90 61.98 -1.19
C ALA A 16 -37.77 61.63 0.07
N LEU A 17 -38.30 60.41 0.17
CA LEU A 17 -38.96 59.88 1.39
C LEU A 17 -38.69 58.37 1.56
N VAL A 18 -38.64 57.90 2.82
CA VAL A 18 -38.09 56.60 3.24
C VAL A 18 -39.13 55.48 3.19
N ALA A 19 -38.75 54.31 2.68
CA ALA A 19 -39.45 53.03 2.85
C ALA A 19 -38.44 51.88 3.01
N ALA A 20 -38.85 50.79 3.65
CA ALA A 20 -37.96 49.72 4.14
C ALA A 20 -37.23 48.95 3.03
N ALA A 21 -35.99 48.55 3.31
CA ALA A 21 -35.22 47.66 2.46
C ALA A 21 -35.37 46.19 2.92
N ALA A 22 -35.90 45.34 2.04
CA ALA A 22 -35.63 43.91 2.06
C ALA A 22 -34.40 43.64 1.17
N PRO A 23 -33.50 42.71 1.53
CA PRO A 23 -32.38 42.37 0.66
C PRO A 23 -32.90 41.60 -0.56
N LEU A 24 -32.71 42.15 -1.77
CA LEU A 24 -32.84 41.34 -2.98
C LEU A 24 -31.72 40.30 -2.98
N LEU A 25 -32.07 39.01 -3.11
CA LEU A 25 -31.14 38.03 -3.64
C LEU A 25 -30.81 38.41 -5.08
N GLY A 26 -29.67 39.08 -5.26
CA GLY A 26 -29.04 39.16 -6.56
C GLY A 26 -28.53 37.78 -6.93
N VAL A 27 -29.10 37.18 -7.99
CA VAL A 27 -28.51 36.01 -8.63
C VAL A 27 -27.13 36.43 -9.14
N LEU A 28 -26.09 36.02 -8.41
CA LEU A 28 -24.72 36.06 -8.89
C LEU A 28 -24.63 35.04 -10.02
N VAL A 29 -24.83 35.51 -11.26
CA VAL A 29 -24.35 34.78 -12.44
C VAL A 29 -22.83 34.73 -12.29
N PRO A 30 -22.20 33.54 -12.19
CA PRO A 30 -20.76 33.46 -12.16
C PRO A 30 -20.24 34.06 -13.48
N ALA A 31 -19.25 34.94 -13.38
CA ALA A 31 -18.49 35.31 -14.57
C ALA A 31 -17.86 34.02 -15.13
N PRO A 32 -17.88 33.79 -16.46
CA PRO A 32 -17.18 32.64 -17.01
C PRO A 32 -15.70 32.80 -16.63
N ALA A 33 -15.18 31.83 -15.90
CA ALA A 33 -13.74 31.64 -15.85
C ALA A 33 -13.26 31.49 -17.29
N GLN A 34 -12.10 32.08 -17.63
CA GLN A 34 -11.43 31.75 -18.86
C GLN A 34 -10.85 30.34 -18.72
N GLY A 35 -11.71 29.34 -18.93
CA GLY A 35 -11.35 27.94 -19.01
C GLY A 35 -10.47 27.69 -20.24
N ALA A 36 -9.74 26.58 -20.17
CA ALA A 36 -9.07 25.99 -21.32
C ALA A 36 -10.10 25.69 -22.45
N PRO A 37 -9.67 25.60 -23.71
CA PRO A 37 -10.58 25.23 -24.80
C PRO A 37 -11.20 23.85 -24.51
N ALA A 38 -12.51 23.72 -24.71
CA ALA A 38 -13.29 22.53 -24.40
C ALA A 38 -13.11 21.38 -25.41
N ASP A 39 -11.96 21.35 -26.10
CA ASP A 39 -11.62 20.44 -27.19
C ASP A 39 -10.22 19.80 -26.98
N ASP A 40 -9.71 19.83 -25.75
CA ASP A 40 -8.39 19.29 -25.38
C ASP A 40 -8.48 17.88 -24.76
N ALA A 41 -7.69 16.95 -25.30
CA ALA A 41 -7.43 15.63 -24.73
C ALA A 41 -6.23 15.66 -23.78
N ILE A 42 -6.32 14.93 -22.67
CA ILE A 42 -5.35 14.94 -21.58
C ILE A 42 -5.07 13.52 -21.11
N LYS A 43 -3.80 13.08 -21.18
CA LYS A 43 -3.39 11.80 -20.60
C LYS A 43 -2.70 11.95 -19.25
N ILE A 44 -3.34 11.42 -18.22
CA ILE A 44 -2.86 11.39 -16.84
C ILE A 44 -2.37 9.98 -16.50
N VAL A 45 -1.12 9.88 -16.05
CA VAL A 45 -0.57 8.63 -15.49
C VAL A 45 -0.27 8.86 -14.01
N GLN A 46 -0.93 8.12 -13.13
CA GLN A 46 -0.63 8.09 -11.72
C GLN A 46 0.44 7.04 -11.42
N LEU A 47 1.50 7.46 -10.74
CA LEU A 47 2.54 6.59 -10.20
C LEU A 47 2.60 6.75 -8.67
N GLY A 48 3.38 5.93 -7.99
CA GLY A 48 3.77 6.16 -6.61
C GLY A 48 3.61 4.97 -5.67
N ASP A 49 3.60 5.31 -4.38
CA ASP A 49 3.36 4.40 -3.27
C ASP A 49 1.87 4.38 -2.85
N SER A 50 1.59 3.86 -1.65
CA SER A 50 0.25 3.69 -1.06
C SER A 50 -0.57 4.99 -0.97
N TYR A 51 0.08 6.13 -0.74
CA TYR A 51 -0.56 7.45 -0.71
C TYR A 51 -1.05 7.88 -2.10
N SER A 52 -0.44 7.39 -3.18
CA SER A 52 -1.01 7.51 -4.52
C SER A 52 -2.08 6.44 -4.73
N ALA A 53 -1.76 5.17 -4.49
CA ALA A 53 -2.63 4.04 -4.80
C ALA A 53 -4.05 4.25 -4.24
N GLY A 54 -4.14 4.73 -3.00
CA GLY A 54 -5.40 5.08 -2.37
C GLY A 54 -5.72 4.23 -1.15
N ASN A 55 -4.70 3.64 -0.50
CA ASN A 55 -4.85 3.04 0.82
C ASN A 55 -5.64 3.98 1.75
N GLY A 56 -6.67 3.45 2.40
CA GLY A 56 -7.59 4.18 3.26
C GLY A 56 -8.78 4.86 2.55
N ALA A 57 -8.84 4.85 1.22
CA ALA A 57 -9.98 5.39 0.45
C ALA A 57 -11.15 4.40 0.31
N GLY A 58 -10.88 3.09 0.29
CA GLY A 58 -11.85 2.05 -0.10
C GLY A 58 -11.95 1.89 -1.62
N SER A 59 -12.99 1.19 -2.11
CA SER A 59 -13.24 0.94 -3.54
C SER A 59 -12.00 0.46 -4.31
N TYR A 60 -11.39 -0.62 -3.81
CA TYR A 60 -10.10 -1.13 -4.31
C TYR A 60 -10.24 -1.95 -5.60
N TYR A 61 -9.19 -1.95 -6.41
CA TYR A 61 -9.13 -2.69 -7.67
C TYR A 61 -7.69 -3.01 -8.10
N GLY A 62 -7.55 -3.96 -9.02
CA GLY A 62 -6.32 -4.19 -9.78
C GLY A 62 -5.55 -5.43 -9.30
N PRO A 63 -4.21 -5.35 -9.13
CA PRO A 63 -3.42 -6.45 -8.61
C PRO A 63 -3.45 -6.49 -7.07
N ASP A 64 -3.66 -7.69 -6.53
CA ASP A 64 -3.73 -7.99 -5.10
C ASP A 64 -2.52 -7.40 -4.33
N GLY A 65 -2.81 -6.71 -3.23
CA GLY A 65 -1.81 -6.02 -2.40
C GLY A 65 -1.26 -4.69 -2.95
N CYS A 66 -1.71 -4.20 -4.12
CA CYS A 66 -1.39 -2.83 -4.54
C CYS A 66 -2.33 -1.75 -3.98
N PHE A 67 -3.54 -2.10 -3.52
CA PHE A 67 -4.53 -1.17 -2.92
C PHE A 67 -4.81 0.08 -3.77
N ARG A 68 -4.98 -0.09 -5.09
CA ARG A 68 -5.40 1.03 -5.96
C ARG A 68 -6.88 1.29 -5.76
N SER A 69 -7.26 2.56 -5.68
CA SER A 69 -8.64 2.99 -5.40
C SER A 69 -9.18 3.92 -6.48
N HIS A 70 -10.42 3.68 -6.89
CA HIS A 70 -11.21 4.62 -7.71
C HIS A 70 -11.50 5.94 -6.98
N ASP A 71 -11.42 5.95 -5.63
CA ASP A 71 -11.57 7.13 -4.77
C ASP A 71 -10.24 7.79 -4.40
N SER A 72 -9.10 7.36 -4.98
CA SER A 72 -7.80 8.02 -4.79
C SER A 72 -7.82 9.50 -5.22
N TRP A 73 -6.97 10.34 -4.61
CA TRP A 73 -6.93 11.78 -4.91
C TRP A 73 -6.68 12.10 -6.39
N ALA A 74 -5.99 11.22 -7.13
CA ALA A 74 -5.70 11.38 -8.55
C ALA A 74 -6.89 10.99 -9.44
N ALA A 75 -7.63 9.93 -9.08
CA ALA A 75 -8.87 9.57 -9.75
C ALA A 75 -9.92 10.69 -9.56
N GLN A 76 -10.11 11.19 -8.33
CA GLN A 76 -10.99 12.32 -8.03
C GLN A 76 -10.58 13.63 -8.75
N TYR A 77 -9.29 13.85 -9.00
CA TYR A 77 -8.81 14.99 -9.80
C TYR A 77 -9.11 14.81 -11.29
N THR A 78 -8.96 13.59 -11.80
CA THR A 78 -9.26 13.21 -13.19
C THR A 78 -10.76 13.36 -13.47
N GLU A 79 -11.60 12.87 -12.58
CA GLU A 79 -13.06 13.03 -12.62
C GLU A 79 -13.46 14.51 -12.68
N TRP A 80 -12.87 15.34 -11.81
CA TRP A 80 -13.14 16.78 -11.82
C TRP A 80 -12.76 17.46 -13.14
N LEU A 81 -11.69 17.00 -13.82
CA LEU A 81 -11.31 17.49 -15.14
C LEU A 81 -12.29 17.05 -16.24
N ALA A 82 -12.78 15.80 -16.20
CA ALA A 82 -13.83 15.33 -17.10
C ALA A 82 -15.13 16.15 -16.92
N ASP A 83 -15.48 16.49 -15.68
CA ASP A 83 -16.57 17.41 -15.34
C ASP A 83 -16.37 18.85 -15.84
N GLN A 84 -15.13 19.29 -16.11
CA GLN A 84 -14.87 20.58 -16.77
C GLN A 84 -15.01 20.49 -18.32
N GLY A 85 -15.29 19.30 -18.87
CA GLY A 85 -15.42 19.05 -20.30
C GLY A 85 -14.11 18.67 -20.99
N HIS A 86 -13.10 18.21 -20.26
CA HIS A 86 -11.87 17.67 -20.86
C HIS A 86 -12.03 16.19 -21.24
N HIS A 87 -11.42 15.78 -22.35
CA HIS A 87 -11.29 14.35 -22.68
C HIS A 87 -10.10 13.77 -21.91
N VAL A 88 -10.34 13.30 -20.70
CA VAL A 88 -9.28 12.79 -19.82
C VAL A 88 -9.18 11.27 -19.94
N THR A 89 -7.94 10.77 -20.03
CA THR A 89 -7.63 9.35 -19.86
C THR A 89 -6.77 9.18 -18.63
N PHE A 90 -7.09 8.17 -17.83
CA PHE A 90 -6.41 7.86 -16.58
C PHE A 90 -5.78 6.48 -16.63
N VAL A 91 -4.58 6.36 -16.06
CA VAL A 91 -3.89 5.08 -15.85
C VAL A 91 -3.20 5.14 -14.50
N SER A 92 -3.54 4.27 -13.56
CA SER A 92 -2.77 4.11 -12.33
C SER A 92 -1.83 2.91 -12.40
N ARG A 93 -0.57 3.16 -12.04
CA ARG A 93 0.48 2.16 -11.77
C ARG A 93 1.06 2.31 -10.36
N ALA A 94 0.48 3.17 -9.52
CA ALA A 94 0.82 3.26 -8.10
C ALA A 94 0.57 1.91 -7.40
N CYS A 95 1.32 1.59 -6.35
CA CYS A 95 1.17 0.33 -5.62
C CYS A 95 1.66 0.47 -4.17
N SER A 96 0.89 -0.07 -3.22
CA SER A 96 1.24 -0.09 -1.79
C SER A 96 2.67 -0.58 -1.55
N GLY A 97 3.38 0.08 -0.63
CA GLY A 97 4.77 -0.23 -0.29
C GLY A 97 5.84 0.11 -1.35
N GLY A 98 5.49 0.74 -2.47
CA GLY A 98 6.46 1.06 -3.55
C GLY A 98 7.60 1.98 -3.10
N VAL A 99 8.81 1.76 -3.65
CA VAL A 99 10.02 2.58 -3.41
C VAL A 99 10.61 3.16 -4.70
N LEU A 100 11.48 4.16 -4.59
CA LEU A 100 12.09 4.83 -5.75
C LEU A 100 12.84 3.90 -6.72
N ASP A 101 13.52 2.87 -6.21
CA ASP A 101 14.28 1.94 -7.04
C ASP A 101 13.36 1.05 -7.92
N GLU A 102 12.13 0.77 -7.43
CA GLU A 102 11.10 -0.02 -8.14
C GLU A 102 10.36 0.79 -9.21
N MET A 103 10.48 2.12 -9.22
CA MET A 103 9.92 2.94 -10.31
C MET A 103 10.46 2.51 -11.68
N SER A 104 11.70 2.02 -11.73
CA SER A 104 12.39 1.56 -12.94
C SER A 104 12.72 0.06 -12.96
N ALA A 105 12.16 -0.73 -12.04
CA ALA A 105 12.43 -2.15 -11.91
C ALA A 105 11.16 -2.95 -11.63
N THR A 106 11.14 -4.23 -12.00
CA THR A 106 10.01 -5.12 -11.70
C THR A 106 9.98 -5.49 -10.22
N ARG A 107 8.79 -5.56 -9.61
CA ARG A 107 8.60 -5.99 -8.21
C ARG A 107 7.83 -7.32 -8.14
N ALA A 108 8.37 -8.30 -7.43
CA ALA A 108 7.68 -9.58 -7.20
C ALA A 108 6.72 -9.47 -6.00
N MET A 109 5.47 -9.92 -6.17
CA MET A 109 4.39 -9.78 -5.18
C MET A 109 3.92 -11.12 -4.57
N GLY A 110 4.40 -12.27 -5.07
CA GLY A 110 3.90 -13.58 -4.66
C GLY A 110 2.76 -14.06 -5.58
N GLY A 111 1.96 -15.04 -5.18
CA GLY A 111 0.83 -15.52 -5.98
C GLY A 111 0.47 -17.00 -5.77
N PRO A 112 -0.66 -17.44 -6.36
CA PRO A 112 -1.31 -18.71 -6.05
C PRO A 112 -0.51 -19.96 -6.48
N ILE A 113 -0.91 -21.10 -5.92
CA ILE A 113 -0.35 -22.42 -6.19
C ILE A 113 -1.47 -23.37 -6.61
N LEU A 114 -1.40 -23.87 -7.84
CA LEU A 114 -2.34 -24.85 -8.41
C LEU A 114 -1.73 -26.26 -8.45
N THR A 115 -2.58 -27.27 -8.56
CA THR A 115 -2.15 -28.68 -8.67
C THR A 115 -2.84 -29.41 -9.83
N TYR A 116 -2.07 -30.06 -10.68
CA TYR A 116 -2.55 -30.78 -11.86
C TYR A 116 -2.23 -32.28 -11.79
N PRO A 117 -3.09 -33.16 -12.33
CA PRO A 117 -2.86 -34.60 -12.34
C PRO A 117 -1.62 -35.00 -13.15
N GLY A 118 -1.00 -36.13 -12.77
CA GLY A 118 0.16 -36.66 -13.50
C GLY A 118 -0.19 -37.17 -14.90
N GLY A 119 0.75 -37.05 -15.84
CA GLY A 119 0.64 -37.56 -17.21
C GLY A 119 0.53 -36.48 -18.30
N MET A 120 0.33 -35.21 -17.92
CA MET A 120 0.41 -34.06 -18.83
C MET A 120 1.88 -33.67 -19.10
N THR A 121 2.16 -33.06 -20.27
CA THR A 121 3.45 -32.42 -20.55
C THR A 121 3.57 -31.06 -19.85
N GLU A 122 4.79 -30.51 -19.76
CA GLU A 122 4.99 -29.19 -19.14
C GLU A 122 4.21 -28.08 -19.85
N GLU A 123 4.17 -28.09 -21.19
CA GLU A 123 3.38 -27.12 -21.95
C GLU A 123 1.87 -27.34 -21.79
N GLN A 124 1.37 -28.59 -21.73
CA GLN A 124 -0.03 -28.84 -21.41
C GLN A 124 -0.43 -28.31 -20.03
N VAL A 125 0.45 -28.45 -19.03
CA VAL A 125 0.24 -27.92 -17.67
C VAL A 125 0.27 -26.39 -17.66
N LYS A 126 1.22 -25.76 -18.37
CA LYS A 126 1.28 -24.30 -18.51
C LYS A 126 0.06 -23.74 -19.24
N SER A 127 -0.34 -24.33 -20.37
CA SER A 127 -1.52 -23.90 -21.12
C SER A 127 -2.79 -24.04 -20.29
N ALA A 128 -2.98 -25.19 -19.60
CA ALA A 128 -4.12 -25.35 -18.70
C ALA A 128 -4.11 -24.31 -17.56
N ALA A 129 -2.94 -23.97 -16.99
CA ALA A 129 -2.83 -22.91 -16.00
C ALA A 129 -3.16 -21.52 -16.56
N ARG A 130 -2.69 -21.16 -17.77
CA ARG A 130 -3.02 -19.86 -18.40
C ARG A 130 -4.53 -19.66 -18.62
N LEU A 131 -5.30 -20.75 -18.73
CA LEU A 131 -6.76 -20.74 -18.88
C LEU A 131 -7.52 -20.66 -17.53
N THR A 132 -6.84 -20.57 -16.39
CA THR A 132 -7.48 -20.30 -15.08
C THR A 132 -7.37 -18.82 -14.72
N ASP A 133 -8.42 -18.25 -14.13
CA ASP A 133 -8.43 -16.83 -13.69
C ASP A 133 -7.27 -16.49 -12.72
N GLU A 134 -6.80 -17.48 -11.95
CA GLU A 134 -5.73 -17.36 -10.94
C GLU A 134 -4.33 -17.12 -11.55
N CYS A 135 -4.13 -17.57 -12.79
CA CYS A 135 -2.84 -17.59 -13.49
C CYS A 135 -2.87 -16.89 -14.85
N ALA A 136 -4.06 -16.59 -15.37
CA ALA A 136 -4.26 -15.62 -16.44
C ALA A 136 -3.69 -14.25 -16.04
N VAL A 137 -3.32 -13.45 -17.05
CA VAL A 137 -2.82 -12.09 -16.83
C VAL A 137 -3.85 -11.10 -17.38
N PRO A 138 -4.60 -10.38 -16.51
CA PRO A 138 -5.62 -9.43 -16.94
C PRO A 138 -5.06 -8.27 -17.79
N ASP A 139 -3.90 -7.74 -17.38
CA ASP A 139 -3.23 -6.63 -18.07
C ASP A 139 -1.70 -6.87 -18.08
N PRO A 140 -1.13 -7.41 -19.18
CA PRO A 140 0.31 -7.69 -19.29
C PRO A 140 1.20 -6.44 -19.27
N SER A 141 0.61 -5.23 -19.37
CA SER A 141 1.31 -3.95 -19.21
C SER A 141 1.45 -3.47 -17.78
N ASP A 142 0.72 -4.07 -16.85
CA ASP A 142 0.74 -3.73 -15.43
C ASP A 142 1.56 -4.75 -14.63
N TYR A 143 1.27 -6.03 -14.84
CA TYR A 143 1.98 -7.14 -14.22
C TYR A 143 1.96 -8.38 -15.12
N ARG A 144 2.76 -9.38 -14.77
CA ARG A 144 2.70 -10.71 -15.37
C ARG A 144 2.66 -11.78 -14.28
N ARG A 145 2.08 -12.94 -14.58
CA ARG A 145 2.14 -14.14 -13.73
C ARG A 145 3.24 -15.06 -14.30
N ASP A 146 4.39 -15.13 -13.61
CA ASP A 146 5.48 -16.05 -13.94
C ASP A 146 5.12 -17.46 -13.45
N ILE A 147 4.74 -18.33 -14.40
CA ILE A 147 4.31 -19.72 -14.17
C ILE A 147 5.53 -20.64 -14.00
N THR A 148 5.70 -21.19 -12.80
CA THR A 148 6.74 -22.19 -12.49
C THR A 148 6.10 -23.55 -12.24
N VAL A 149 6.49 -24.58 -12.99
CA VAL A 149 6.01 -25.96 -12.82
C VAL A 149 7.03 -26.77 -12.02
N SER A 150 6.56 -27.54 -11.04
CA SER A 150 7.35 -28.50 -10.27
C SER A 150 6.64 -29.86 -10.23
N TRP A 151 7.41 -30.95 -10.21
CA TRP A 151 6.91 -32.31 -10.47
C TRP A 151 7.04 -33.21 -9.24
N SER A 152 6.04 -34.08 -9.05
CA SER A 152 6.02 -35.11 -8.00
C SER A 152 5.35 -36.39 -8.49
N ASP A 153 5.51 -37.49 -7.74
CA ASP A 153 4.84 -38.77 -8.04
C ASP A 153 3.29 -38.68 -7.99
N ALA A 154 2.75 -37.61 -7.38
CA ALA A 154 1.30 -37.38 -7.25
C ALA A 154 0.73 -36.47 -8.37
N GLY A 155 1.57 -35.82 -9.17
CA GLY A 155 1.16 -34.81 -10.15
C GLY A 155 2.14 -33.63 -10.21
N SER A 156 1.72 -32.54 -10.87
CA SER A 156 2.50 -31.30 -10.94
C SER A 156 1.90 -30.21 -10.05
N VAL A 157 2.78 -29.40 -9.45
CA VAL A 157 2.45 -28.22 -8.66
C VAL A 157 2.92 -27.00 -9.44
N VAL A 158 2.01 -26.09 -9.71
CA VAL A 158 2.21 -24.89 -10.52
C VAL A 158 2.14 -23.67 -9.62
N LYS A 159 3.15 -22.80 -9.63
CA LYS A 159 3.13 -21.52 -8.92
C LYS A 159 3.03 -20.37 -9.91
N CYS A 160 2.05 -19.51 -9.75
CA CYS A 160 1.80 -18.36 -10.63
C CYS A 160 2.20 -17.06 -9.92
N SER A 161 3.50 -16.73 -9.99
CA SER A 161 4.06 -15.60 -9.24
C SER A 161 3.82 -14.28 -9.96
N MET A 162 3.05 -13.37 -9.36
CA MET A 162 2.89 -12.00 -9.83
C MET A 162 4.20 -11.23 -9.76
N VAL A 163 4.52 -10.59 -10.88
CA VAL A 163 5.61 -9.64 -11.01
C VAL A 163 5.07 -8.37 -11.67
N MET A 164 5.01 -7.29 -10.90
CA MET A 164 4.67 -5.95 -11.37
C MET A 164 5.72 -5.47 -12.37
N GLN A 165 5.28 -4.81 -13.42
CA GLN A 165 6.16 -4.09 -14.35
C GLN A 165 6.69 -2.79 -13.70
N PRO A 166 7.81 -2.23 -14.20
CA PRO A 166 8.28 -0.92 -13.74
C PRO A 166 7.20 0.16 -13.94
N GLN A 167 6.87 0.91 -12.89
CA GLN A 167 5.80 1.92 -12.99
C GLN A 167 6.06 2.97 -14.10
N LEU A 168 7.34 3.30 -14.35
CA LEU A 168 7.75 4.24 -15.39
C LEU A 168 7.50 3.76 -16.84
N ASP A 169 7.13 2.49 -17.06
CA ASP A 169 6.89 1.97 -18.42
C ASP A 169 5.49 2.35 -18.95
N ALA A 170 4.57 2.79 -18.09
CA ALA A 170 3.33 3.44 -18.48
C ALA A 170 3.51 4.91 -18.93
N VAL A 171 4.71 5.49 -18.76
CA VAL A 171 4.99 6.90 -19.12
C VAL A 171 5.73 6.97 -20.46
N GLY A 172 5.13 7.66 -21.43
CA GLY A 172 5.67 7.85 -22.77
C GLY A 172 5.60 9.28 -23.29
N ARG A 173 5.92 9.48 -24.58
CA ARG A 173 5.70 10.76 -25.30
C ARG A 173 4.22 11.09 -25.46
N ASP A 174 3.35 10.13 -25.17
CA ASP A 174 1.90 10.23 -25.14
C ASP A 174 1.33 10.70 -23.79
N THR A 175 2.13 10.72 -22.72
CA THR A 175 1.72 11.24 -21.40
C THR A 175 1.79 12.78 -21.37
N ASP A 176 0.81 13.42 -20.71
CA ASP A 176 0.72 14.88 -20.55
C ASP A 176 0.93 15.32 -19.11
N VAL A 177 0.38 14.56 -18.17
CA VAL A 177 0.55 14.76 -16.74
C VAL A 177 0.93 13.45 -16.08
N VAL A 178 1.99 13.47 -15.27
CA VAL A 178 2.28 12.43 -14.29
C VAL A 178 1.97 12.97 -12.90
N VAL A 179 1.23 12.23 -12.10
CA VAL A 179 0.91 12.61 -10.71
C VAL A 179 1.38 11.50 -9.75
N LEU A 180 2.06 11.87 -8.65
CA LEU A 180 2.59 10.88 -7.71
C LEU A 180 2.86 11.41 -6.30
N THR A 181 2.75 10.53 -5.30
CA THR A 181 3.56 10.53 -4.07
C THR A 181 4.63 9.44 -4.18
N ILE A 182 5.85 9.69 -3.70
CA ILE A 182 6.85 8.63 -3.54
C ILE A 182 7.91 9.03 -2.49
N GLY A 183 8.35 8.06 -1.69
CA GLY A 183 9.51 8.20 -0.81
C GLY A 183 9.29 7.83 0.66
N GLY A 184 8.05 7.65 1.11
CA GLY A 184 7.77 7.25 2.49
C GLY A 184 8.42 5.90 2.84
N ASN A 185 8.38 4.96 1.90
CA ASN A 185 8.94 3.62 2.07
C ASN A 185 10.47 3.61 1.99
N ASP A 186 11.10 4.42 1.13
CA ASP A 186 12.56 4.60 1.08
C ASP A 186 13.15 5.09 2.42
N LEU A 187 12.36 5.84 3.19
CA LEU A 187 12.69 6.35 4.52
C LEU A 187 12.11 5.51 5.68
N HIS A 188 11.52 4.35 5.39
CA HIS A 188 10.96 3.40 6.37
C HIS A 188 9.87 4.01 7.29
N PHE A 189 9.01 4.90 6.77
CA PHE A 189 7.95 5.51 7.58
C PHE A 189 6.98 4.49 8.21
N ALA A 190 6.75 3.34 7.57
CA ALA A 190 5.94 2.26 8.16
C ALA A 190 6.54 1.72 9.48
N ASP A 191 7.87 1.65 9.60
CA ASP A 191 8.55 1.20 10.83
C ASP A 191 8.55 2.29 11.90
N ILE A 192 8.63 3.58 11.49
CA ILE A 192 8.40 4.72 12.38
C ILE A 192 6.99 4.64 12.98
N VAL A 193 5.94 4.41 12.18
CA VAL A 193 4.56 4.28 12.68
C VAL A 193 4.43 3.17 13.72
N LYS A 194 4.98 1.99 13.43
CA LYS A 194 4.98 0.83 14.36
C LYS A 194 5.71 1.14 15.67
N GLU A 195 6.93 1.67 15.61
CA GLU A 195 7.78 1.85 16.79
C GLU A 195 7.50 3.12 17.59
N CYS A 196 6.82 4.11 17.00
CA CYS A 196 6.47 5.36 17.66
C CYS A 196 5.03 5.40 18.18
N PHE A 197 4.06 4.87 17.43
CA PHE A 197 2.64 5.04 17.74
C PHE A 197 1.94 3.73 18.15
N ALA A 198 2.27 2.59 17.55
CA ALA A 198 1.53 1.34 17.77
C ALA A 198 1.62 0.84 19.23
N LEU A 199 0.44 0.57 19.81
CA LEU A 199 0.35 -0.03 21.14
C LEU A 199 1.03 -1.42 21.16
N GLY A 200 1.68 -1.75 22.27
CA GLY A 200 2.40 -3.03 22.45
C GLY A 200 3.82 -3.07 21.86
N ILE A 201 4.12 -2.32 20.80
CA ILE A 201 5.46 -2.29 20.15
C ILE A 201 6.28 -1.07 20.58
N ARG A 202 5.64 0.09 20.69
CA ARG A 202 6.32 1.39 20.83
C ARG A 202 7.27 1.53 22.02
N ASP A 203 8.47 2.05 21.77
CA ASP A 203 9.48 2.39 22.78
C ASP A 203 10.27 3.65 22.34
N PRO A 204 10.59 4.60 23.25
CA PRO A 204 11.28 5.83 22.90
C PRO A 204 12.70 5.64 22.33
N GLY A 205 13.40 4.56 22.65
CA GLY A 205 14.70 4.23 22.08
C GLY A 205 14.60 3.70 20.65
N SER A 206 13.64 2.80 20.42
CA SER A 206 13.31 2.24 19.11
C SER A 206 12.82 3.32 18.14
N CYS A 207 11.77 4.06 18.50
CA CYS A 207 11.23 5.19 17.73
C CYS A 207 12.31 6.22 17.35
N ARG A 208 13.18 6.62 18.31
CA ARG A 208 14.30 7.52 18.07
C ARG A 208 15.32 6.97 17.07
N SER A 209 15.52 5.65 17.06
CA SER A 209 16.43 4.97 16.14
C SER A 209 15.88 4.99 14.70
N GLN A 210 14.59 4.76 14.51
CA GLN A 210 13.95 4.82 13.18
C GLN A 210 13.90 6.24 12.62
N VAL A 211 13.52 7.24 13.44
CA VAL A 211 13.56 8.65 13.01
C VAL A 211 14.99 9.06 12.62
N LYS A 212 16.01 8.61 13.36
CA LYS A 212 17.42 8.85 13.00
C LYS A 212 17.83 8.12 11.72
N TYR A 213 17.39 6.87 11.52
CA TYR A 213 17.68 6.08 10.32
C TYR A 213 17.18 6.78 9.05
N ALA A 214 15.98 7.36 9.12
CA ALA A 214 15.38 8.16 8.06
C ALA A 214 16.14 9.47 7.83
N HIS A 215 16.40 10.25 8.90
CA HIS A 215 17.19 11.49 8.85
C HIS A 215 18.55 11.30 8.15
N ASP A 216 19.28 10.23 8.52
CA ASP A 216 20.58 9.91 7.93
C ASP A 216 20.51 9.59 6.41
N ARG A 217 19.32 9.30 5.86
CA ARG A 217 19.08 8.90 4.46
C ARG A 217 18.41 9.95 3.58
N VAL A 218 17.94 11.06 4.14
CA VAL A 218 17.22 12.13 3.41
C VAL A 218 17.98 12.61 2.15
N LEU A 219 19.33 12.66 2.19
CA LEU A 219 20.16 13.05 1.05
C LEU A 219 20.31 11.97 -0.05
N ASP A 220 20.28 10.68 0.33
CA ASP A 220 20.27 9.57 -0.62
C ASP A 220 18.92 9.51 -1.34
N PHE A 221 17.84 9.58 -0.56
CA PHE A 221 16.47 9.74 -1.04
C PHE A 221 16.33 10.91 -2.04
N GLN A 222 16.84 12.11 -1.69
CA GLN A 222 16.85 13.26 -2.61
C GLN A 222 17.53 12.94 -3.95
N THR A 223 18.65 12.21 -3.90
CA THR A 223 19.45 11.87 -5.08
C THR A 223 18.73 10.85 -5.96
N LYS A 224 18.12 9.81 -5.36
CA LYS A 224 17.29 8.83 -6.07
C LYS A 224 16.07 9.49 -6.73
N LEU A 225 15.36 10.35 -6.00
CA LEU A 225 14.20 11.07 -6.51
C LEU A 225 14.57 11.99 -7.70
N GLN A 226 15.71 12.69 -7.63
CA GLN A 226 16.22 13.45 -8.77
C GLN A 226 16.45 12.56 -10.00
N GLY A 227 16.93 11.32 -9.81
CA GLY A 227 17.08 10.31 -10.86
C GLY A 227 15.74 9.93 -11.51
N VAL A 228 14.71 9.64 -10.71
CA VAL A 228 13.35 9.33 -11.19
C VAL A 228 12.73 10.51 -11.94
N LEU A 229 12.86 11.73 -11.43
CA LEU A 229 12.36 12.94 -12.11
C LEU A 229 13.06 13.20 -13.45
N ALA A 230 14.37 12.93 -13.54
CA ALA A 230 15.11 13.00 -14.82
C ALA A 230 14.68 11.89 -15.80
N ALA A 231 14.40 10.68 -15.29
CA ALA A 231 13.91 9.54 -16.07
C ALA A 231 12.49 9.77 -16.64
N LEU A 232 11.64 10.51 -15.91
CA LEU A 232 10.35 11.01 -16.40
C LEU A 232 10.54 12.06 -17.51
N HIS A 233 11.40 13.07 -17.28
CA HIS A 233 11.66 14.11 -18.27
C HIS A 233 12.16 13.57 -19.63
N ALA A 234 12.98 12.52 -19.60
CA ALA A 234 13.50 11.87 -20.80
C ALA A 234 12.41 11.12 -21.61
N ARG A 235 11.42 10.53 -20.92
CA ARG A 235 10.30 9.78 -21.52
C ARG A 235 9.22 10.68 -22.12
N MET A 236 8.82 11.73 -21.39
CA MET A 236 7.68 12.59 -21.71
C MET A 236 7.99 13.66 -22.78
N ARG A 237 6.97 14.43 -23.20
CA ARG A 237 7.18 15.63 -24.05
C ARG A 237 7.75 16.80 -23.22
N PRO A 238 8.44 17.79 -23.84
CA PRO A 238 9.01 18.94 -23.11
C PRO A 238 7.98 19.85 -22.43
N ASP A 239 6.73 19.84 -22.88
CA ASP A 239 5.61 20.60 -22.33
C ASP A 239 4.87 19.86 -21.19
N ALA A 240 4.96 18.53 -21.15
CA ALA A 240 4.34 17.66 -20.14
C ALA A 240 4.75 18.04 -18.71
N LYS A 241 3.88 17.71 -17.74
CA LYS A 241 4.05 18.08 -16.32
C LYS A 241 4.13 16.87 -15.41
N VAL A 242 4.89 17.02 -14.33
CA VAL A 242 4.87 16.10 -13.17
C VAL A 242 4.33 16.89 -11.97
N MET A 243 3.37 16.34 -11.25
CA MET A 243 2.90 16.87 -9.97
C MET A 243 3.29 15.91 -8.85
N LEU A 244 4.32 16.29 -8.09
CA LEU A 244 4.76 15.56 -6.91
C LEU A 244 4.01 16.10 -5.69
N LEU A 245 3.10 15.29 -5.14
CA LEU A 245 2.29 15.65 -3.99
C LEU A 245 3.09 15.43 -2.69
N ALA A 246 2.94 16.35 -1.73
CA ALA A 246 3.55 16.23 -0.40
C ALA A 246 2.79 15.22 0.48
N TYR A 247 3.42 14.75 1.56
CA TYR A 247 2.73 13.96 2.58
C TYR A 247 2.14 14.87 3.67
N PRO A 248 1.01 14.50 4.28
CA PRO A 248 0.48 15.19 5.45
C PRO A 248 1.34 14.93 6.69
N TYR A 249 1.09 15.66 7.78
CA TYR A 249 1.70 15.35 9.07
C TYR A 249 1.02 14.14 9.73
N LEU A 250 1.82 13.17 10.18
CA LEU A 250 1.34 11.92 10.83
C LEU A 250 0.94 12.08 12.31
N SER A 251 1.00 13.30 12.86
CA SER A 251 0.59 13.60 14.24
C SER A 251 0.27 15.08 14.38
N THR A 252 -0.66 15.45 15.26
CA THR A 252 -0.95 16.86 15.60
C THR A 252 0.29 17.59 16.15
N GLU A 253 0.23 18.93 16.19
CA GLU A 253 1.29 19.77 16.79
C GLU A 253 1.44 19.59 18.32
N GLN A 254 0.57 18.82 18.98
CA GLN A 254 0.63 18.60 20.43
C GLN A 254 1.81 17.67 20.78
N SER A 255 2.77 18.20 21.55
CA SER A 255 3.91 17.45 22.07
C SER A 255 3.47 16.20 22.84
N TYR A 256 3.92 15.04 22.36
CA TYR A 256 3.65 13.75 22.99
C TYR A 256 4.96 13.10 23.42
N MET A 257 5.22 13.19 24.72
CA MET A 257 6.36 12.54 25.36
C MET A 257 6.07 11.05 25.54
N LEU A 258 6.56 10.23 24.60
CA LEU A 258 6.61 8.80 24.77
C LEU A 258 7.61 8.47 25.89
N THR A 259 7.08 7.99 27.01
CA THR A 259 7.83 7.46 28.16
C THR A 259 7.96 5.96 28.02
N SER A 260 9.14 5.40 28.27
CA SER A 260 9.32 3.94 28.27
C SER A 260 8.41 3.28 29.31
N LEU A 261 8.01 2.02 29.12
CA LEU A 261 7.23 1.27 30.13
C LEU A 261 7.94 1.21 31.49
N LYS A 262 9.27 1.41 31.51
CA LYS A 262 10.11 1.58 32.70
C LYS A 262 9.73 2.79 33.57
N ASP A 263 9.17 3.87 33.01
CA ASP A 263 8.71 5.06 33.75
C ASP A 263 7.44 4.81 34.59
N ARG A 264 6.72 3.69 34.39
CA ARG A 264 5.61 3.29 35.28
C ARG A 264 6.09 2.75 36.64
N LEU A 265 7.40 2.58 36.81
CA LEU A 265 8.03 2.16 38.06
C LEU A 265 8.58 3.40 38.80
N PRO A 266 8.17 3.68 40.05
CA PRO A 266 8.36 4.99 40.71
C PRO A 266 9.80 5.36 41.12
N PHE A 267 10.82 4.63 40.64
CA PHE A 267 12.23 4.79 41.01
C PHE A 267 13.22 4.82 39.83
N VAL A 268 12.73 4.82 38.58
CA VAL A 268 13.56 4.90 37.37
C VAL A 268 13.24 6.19 36.62
N THR A 269 14.24 7.01 36.32
CA THR A 269 14.13 8.01 35.25
C THR A 269 14.25 7.28 33.92
N GLY A 270 13.11 7.00 33.26
CA GLY A 270 13.11 6.35 31.97
C GLY A 270 13.50 7.28 30.83
N ASP A 271 13.78 6.69 29.67
CA ASP A 271 14.00 7.47 28.45
C ASP A 271 12.68 8.12 28.00
N ARG A 272 12.80 9.33 27.46
CA ARG A 272 11.67 10.13 26.96
C ARG A 272 11.99 10.64 25.57
N TYR A 273 11.00 10.56 24.70
CA TYR A 273 11.10 11.04 23.34
C TYR A 273 9.83 11.81 22.96
N ASP A 274 9.99 13.03 22.46
CA ASP A 274 8.88 13.81 21.92
C ASP A 274 8.61 13.31 20.49
N VAL A 275 7.65 12.40 20.38
CA VAL A 275 7.35 11.72 19.11
C VAL A 275 6.75 12.71 18.12
N SER A 276 5.83 13.58 18.56
CA SER A 276 5.20 14.58 17.69
C SER A 276 6.22 15.52 17.09
N ALA A 277 7.11 16.08 17.92
CA ALA A 277 8.15 16.99 17.45
C ALA A 277 9.14 16.29 16.51
N ALA A 278 9.52 15.04 16.81
CA ALA A 278 10.45 14.27 16.01
C ALA A 278 9.89 13.86 14.63
N VAL A 279 8.68 13.29 14.60
CA VAL A 279 8.05 12.79 13.36
C VAL A 279 7.61 13.96 12.47
N ARG A 280 7.09 15.06 13.03
CA ARG A 280 6.80 16.27 12.24
C ARG A 280 8.08 16.91 11.69
N GLY A 281 9.15 16.98 12.47
CA GLY A 281 10.45 17.49 12.02
C GLY A 281 11.04 16.68 10.86
N LEU A 282 10.99 15.33 10.94
CA LEU A 282 11.40 14.46 9.84
C LEU A 282 10.52 14.66 8.59
N GLY A 283 9.21 14.86 8.76
CA GLY A 283 8.31 15.21 7.66
C GLY A 283 8.68 16.53 6.98
N ASP A 284 9.22 17.51 7.70
CA ASP A 284 9.69 18.78 7.12
C ASP A 284 11.05 18.65 6.42
N GLU A 285 11.93 17.76 6.89
CA GLU A 285 13.16 17.38 6.19
C GLU A 285 12.85 16.63 4.89
N GLY A 286 11.85 15.74 4.89
CA GLY A 286 11.35 15.05 3.70
C GLY A 286 10.83 16.01 2.63
N ASP A 287 9.95 16.94 3.00
CA ASP A 287 9.49 18.02 2.11
C ASP A 287 10.66 18.84 1.54
N ALA A 288 11.63 19.21 2.39
CA ALA A 288 12.77 20.00 1.97
C ALA A 288 13.62 19.25 0.92
N ALA A 289 13.82 17.95 1.10
CA ALA A 289 14.49 17.08 0.13
C ALA A 289 13.69 16.92 -1.17
N GLN A 290 12.38 16.69 -1.11
CA GLN A 290 11.53 16.63 -2.30
C GLN A 290 11.57 17.96 -3.08
N LYS A 291 11.43 19.11 -2.41
CA LYS A 291 11.55 20.45 -3.01
C LYS A 291 12.94 20.69 -3.62
N ALA A 292 14.01 20.19 -2.98
CA ALA A 292 15.37 20.29 -3.51
C ALA A 292 15.57 19.42 -4.77
N ALA A 293 15.08 18.18 -4.78
CA ALA A 293 15.11 17.30 -5.95
C ALA A 293 14.32 17.88 -7.13
N VAL A 294 13.13 18.42 -6.88
CA VAL A 294 12.30 19.14 -7.86
C VAL A 294 13.03 20.36 -8.44
N THR A 295 13.68 21.15 -7.58
CA THR A 295 14.48 22.32 -8.01
C THR A 295 15.66 21.88 -8.88
N ALA A 296 16.37 20.82 -8.50
CA ALA A 296 17.49 20.28 -9.27
C ALA A 296 17.04 19.73 -10.63
N ALA A 297 15.94 18.97 -10.68
CA ALA A 297 15.37 18.42 -11.91
C ALA A 297 14.93 19.53 -12.88
N ASN A 298 14.17 20.52 -12.41
CA ASN A 298 13.75 21.66 -13.23
C ASN A 298 14.95 22.50 -13.72
N THR A 299 15.99 22.65 -12.90
CA THR A 299 17.23 23.34 -13.31
C THR A 299 17.98 22.57 -14.39
N ALA A 300 18.06 21.23 -14.27
CA ALA A 300 18.71 20.37 -15.26
C ALA A 300 17.95 20.32 -16.60
N ALA A 301 16.61 20.36 -16.56
CA ALA A 301 15.75 20.45 -17.74
C ALA A 301 15.77 21.85 -18.41
N GLY A 302 16.22 22.89 -17.70
CA GLY A 302 16.20 24.27 -18.18
C GLY A 302 14.80 24.91 -18.28
N THR A 303 13.75 24.18 -17.87
CA THR A 303 12.35 24.64 -17.87
C THR A 303 11.58 23.97 -16.73
N PRO A 304 10.62 24.64 -16.07
CA PRO A 304 9.75 24.01 -15.07
C PRO A 304 8.82 22.96 -15.70
N PHE A 305 9.06 21.69 -15.36
CA PHE A 305 8.19 20.56 -15.72
C PHE A 305 7.64 19.84 -14.49
N VAL A 306 8.38 19.82 -13.36
CA VAL A 306 7.88 19.28 -12.09
C VAL A 306 7.34 20.40 -11.20
N THR A 307 6.14 20.22 -10.66
CA THR A 307 5.55 21.05 -9.61
C THR A 307 5.50 20.24 -8.33
N TYR A 308 5.98 20.81 -7.21
CA TYR A 308 5.78 20.23 -5.90
C TYR A 308 4.54 20.83 -5.25
N VAL A 309 3.60 20.00 -4.80
CA VAL A 309 2.31 20.43 -4.27
C VAL A 309 2.36 20.38 -2.74
N ASP A 310 2.85 21.45 -2.12
CA ASP A 310 3.07 21.55 -0.66
C ASP A 310 1.85 22.02 0.15
N GLY A 311 0.68 22.10 -0.48
CA GLY A 311 -0.57 22.48 0.18
C GLY A 311 -1.10 21.46 1.20
N VAL A 312 -0.68 20.19 1.11
CA VAL A 312 -1.25 19.05 1.87
C VAL A 312 -1.21 19.30 3.38
N LYS A 313 -0.03 19.59 3.95
CA LYS A 313 0.13 19.90 5.38
C LYS A 313 -0.70 21.09 5.87
N ASN A 314 -1.01 22.06 5.01
CA ASN A 314 -1.85 23.20 5.37
C ASN A 314 -3.34 22.86 5.34
N VAL A 315 -3.76 21.98 4.43
CA VAL A 315 -5.15 21.50 4.31
C VAL A 315 -5.47 20.47 5.40
N PHE A 316 -4.52 19.62 5.78
CA PHE A 316 -4.66 18.64 6.86
C PHE A 316 -4.45 19.22 8.28
N ALA A 317 -4.22 20.53 8.42
CA ALA A 317 -3.98 21.15 9.72
C ALA A 317 -5.23 21.09 10.62
N GLY A 318 -5.14 20.36 11.74
CA GLY A 318 -6.27 20.04 12.60
C GLY A 318 -6.94 18.69 12.28
N HIS A 319 -6.51 18.03 11.20
CA HIS A 319 -7.01 16.73 10.73
C HIS A 319 -5.94 15.62 10.85
N GLU A 320 -4.83 15.88 11.56
CA GLU A 320 -3.81 14.87 11.86
C GLU A 320 -4.24 13.87 12.96
N PRO A 321 -3.68 12.65 13.00
CA PRO A 321 -3.82 11.70 14.11
C PRO A 321 -3.40 12.26 15.48
N ASP A 322 -3.98 11.74 16.55
CA ASP A 322 -3.47 12.00 17.89
C ASP A 322 -2.29 11.06 18.19
N PRO A 323 -1.08 11.56 18.50
CA PRO A 323 0.06 10.73 18.88
C PRO A 323 -0.13 9.95 20.20
N SER A 324 -1.14 10.30 21.00
CA SER A 324 -1.55 9.58 22.20
C SER A 324 -2.41 8.35 21.85
N PRO A 325 -2.18 7.19 22.50
CA PRO A 325 -3.01 5.99 22.29
C PRO A 325 -4.29 5.99 23.15
N TYR A 326 -4.49 7.04 23.96
CA TYR A 326 -5.59 7.16 24.93
C TYR A 326 -6.61 8.23 24.52
N SER A 327 -6.30 8.96 23.47
CA SER A 327 -7.15 9.94 22.81
C SER A 327 -7.03 9.72 21.31
N ARG A 328 -7.94 10.29 20.53
CA ARG A 328 -7.95 10.26 19.07
C ARG A 328 -8.42 11.62 18.59
N ASN A 329 -7.93 12.08 17.46
CA ASN A 329 -8.54 13.23 16.82
C ASN A 329 -9.85 12.79 16.14
N PRO A 330 -11.04 13.27 16.58
CA PRO A 330 -12.31 12.88 15.99
C PRO A 330 -12.48 13.42 14.57
N ASP A 331 -11.81 14.53 14.25
CA ASP A 331 -11.89 15.22 12.96
C ASP A 331 -10.77 14.77 12.00
N ARG A 332 -10.00 13.72 12.33
CA ARG A 332 -8.85 13.28 11.51
C ARG A 332 -9.25 12.85 10.09
N TRP A 333 -8.35 13.11 9.14
CA TRP A 333 -8.46 12.63 7.75
C TRP A 333 -7.39 11.58 7.41
N ILE A 334 -6.77 10.99 8.42
CA ILE A 334 -5.79 9.91 8.32
C ILE A 334 -6.24 8.81 9.27
N HIS A 335 -6.25 7.56 8.83
CA HIS A 335 -6.55 6.41 9.67
C HIS A 335 -5.49 6.23 10.75
N GLU A 336 -5.88 5.75 11.93
CA GLU A 336 -4.98 5.40 13.03
C GLU A 336 -4.80 3.86 13.02
N PHE A 337 -4.98 3.22 14.17
CA PHE A 337 -5.12 1.76 14.32
C PHE A 337 -6.61 1.44 14.53
N ASP A 338 -7.43 1.72 13.52
CA ASP A 338 -8.89 1.70 13.62
C ASP A 338 -9.62 1.02 12.46
N THR A 339 -8.89 0.61 11.43
CA THR A 339 -9.32 -0.33 10.40
C THR A 339 -8.73 -1.73 10.71
N LEU A 340 -9.32 -2.78 10.16
CA LEU A 340 -8.79 -4.15 10.26
C LEU A 340 -7.68 -4.39 9.21
N THR A 341 -7.82 -3.75 8.05
CA THR A 341 -6.83 -3.70 6.98
C THR A 341 -5.59 -2.91 7.41
N MET A 342 -4.52 -3.61 7.81
CA MET A 342 -3.27 -3.01 8.28
C MET A 342 -2.63 -2.03 7.28
N ASP A 343 -2.79 -2.28 5.98
CA ASP A 343 -2.30 -1.42 4.89
C ASP A 343 -2.98 -0.05 4.80
N GLU A 344 -4.11 0.17 5.48
CA GLU A 344 -4.79 1.48 5.56
C GLU A 344 -4.27 2.34 6.71
N TRP A 345 -3.62 1.74 7.72
CA TRP A 345 -3.16 2.45 8.91
C TRP A 345 -2.21 3.58 8.55
N TYR A 346 -2.43 4.77 9.11
CA TYR A 346 -1.67 5.99 8.81
C TYR A 346 -1.71 6.43 7.34
N HIS A 347 -2.76 6.08 6.59
CA HIS A 347 -3.05 6.62 5.24
C HIS A 347 -4.28 7.54 5.23
N PRO A 348 -4.44 8.41 4.22
CA PRO A 348 -5.59 9.31 4.14
C PRO A 348 -6.91 8.53 4.03
N THR A 349 -7.94 9.03 4.73
CA THR A 349 -9.32 8.57 4.54
C THR A 349 -9.84 9.02 3.17
N ALA A 350 -10.99 8.50 2.72
CA ALA A 350 -11.69 9.02 1.53
C ALA A 350 -11.90 10.55 1.56
N THR A 351 -12.10 11.15 2.75
CA THR A 351 -12.15 12.61 2.90
C THR A 351 -10.77 13.27 2.73
N GLY A 352 -9.71 12.66 3.26
CA GLY A 352 -8.33 13.11 3.02
C GLY A 352 -7.99 13.14 1.54
N HIS A 353 -8.22 12.04 0.82
CA HIS A 353 -8.04 11.94 -0.64
C HIS A 353 -8.87 13.00 -1.41
N GLN A 354 -10.12 13.25 -0.98
CA GLN A 354 -10.94 14.30 -1.58
C GLN A 354 -10.32 15.69 -1.43
N GLU A 355 -9.76 16.03 -0.26
CA GLU A 355 -9.15 17.33 0.01
C GLU A 355 -7.77 17.47 -0.67
N GLU A 356 -7.01 16.39 -0.78
CA GLU A 356 -5.78 16.31 -1.60
C GLU A 356 -6.10 16.60 -3.08
N SER A 357 -7.15 15.99 -3.64
CA SER A 357 -7.55 16.20 -5.04
C SER A 357 -7.82 17.68 -5.39
N LYS A 358 -8.25 18.49 -4.40
CA LYS A 358 -8.55 19.91 -4.59
C LYS A 358 -7.30 20.76 -4.81
N LEU A 359 -6.15 20.32 -4.31
CA LEU A 359 -4.88 21.03 -4.47
C LEU A 359 -4.41 21.07 -5.92
N LEU A 360 -4.79 20.07 -6.74
CA LEU A 360 -4.40 19.98 -8.14
C LEU A 360 -5.28 20.83 -9.08
N ARG A 361 -6.48 21.24 -8.63
CA ARG A 361 -7.50 21.92 -9.46
C ARG A 361 -7.12 23.35 -9.90
N GLY A 362 -6.02 23.90 -9.37
CA GLY A 362 -5.43 25.16 -9.81
C GLY A 362 -4.22 25.03 -10.75
N ALA A 363 -3.75 23.81 -11.04
CA ALA A 363 -2.57 23.58 -11.85
C ALA A 363 -2.84 23.78 -13.35
N SER A 364 -1.94 24.48 -14.05
CA SER A 364 -1.99 24.59 -15.51
C SER A 364 -1.47 23.31 -16.16
N ILE A 365 -2.38 22.50 -16.68
CA ILE A 365 -2.09 21.25 -17.38
C ILE A 365 -1.93 21.46 -18.90
N PRO A 366 -0.99 20.74 -19.55
CA PRO A 366 -0.79 20.81 -21.00
C PRO A 366 -1.80 19.89 -21.71
N GLY A 367 -2.96 20.45 -22.07
CA GLY A 367 -3.89 19.78 -22.98
C GLY A 367 -3.33 19.66 -24.40
N ARG A 368 -3.79 18.64 -25.14
CA ARG A 368 -3.55 18.51 -26.59
C ARG A 368 -4.85 18.83 -27.32
N PRO A 369 -4.83 19.66 -28.38
CA PRO A 369 -5.99 19.76 -29.26
C PRO A 369 -6.33 18.36 -29.78
N THR A 370 -7.60 17.94 -29.64
CA THR A 370 -8.12 16.66 -30.14
C THR A 370 -7.75 16.42 -31.62
N THR A 371 -7.75 17.49 -32.42
CA THR A 371 -7.35 17.50 -33.84
C THR A 371 -5.84 17.36 -34.13
N ALA A 372 -4.97 17.54 -33.13
CA ALA A 372 -3.51 17.45 -33.27
C ALA A 372 -2.96 16.04 -32.96
N ALA A 373 -3.80 15.16 -32.43
CA ALA A 373 -3.44 13.80 -32.05
C ALA A 373 -3.47 12.85 -33.26
N ALA A 374 -2.44 12.93 -34.13
CA ALA A 374 -2.03 11.74 -34.86
C ALA A 374 -1.68 10.66 -33.81
N GLY A 375 -2.52 9.61 -33.75
CA GLY A 375 -2.60 8.71 -32.60
C GLY A 375 -1.25 8.20 -32.11
N SER A 376 -1.13 8.09 -30.79
CA SER A 376 -0.05 7.29 -30.22
C SER A 376 -0.38 5.82 -30.45
N LEU A 377 0.58 5.05 -30.95
CA LEU A 377 0.34 3.73 -31.53
C LEU A 377 1.37 2.72 -31.05
N ASP A 378 0.89 1.56 -30.62
CA ASP A 378 1.67 0.34 -30.55
C ASP A 378 1.29 -0.56 -31.72
N LEU A 379 2.29 -1.08 -32.43
CA LEU A 379 2.08 -1.95 -33.59
C LEU A 379 2.91 -3.22 -33.48
N VAL A 380 2.26 -4.38 -33.51
CA VAL A 380 2.93 -5.68 -33.61
C VAL A 380 2.74 -6.22 -35.02
N PHE A 381 3.82 -6.68 -35.63
CA PHE A 381 3.76 -7.47 -36.86
C PHE A 381 3.76 -8.96 -36.48
N VAL A 382 2.73 -9.69 -36.90
CA VAL A 382 2.57 -11.12 -36.64
C VAL A 382 2.72 -11.84 -37.99
N ILE A 383 3.87 -12.43 -38.25
CA ILE A 383 4.24 -12.85 -39.60
C ILE A 383 4.38 -14.38 -39.68
N ASP A 384 3.61 -14.97 -40.59
CA ASP A 384 3.78 -16.33 -41.08
C ASP A 384 5.19 -16.50 -41.67
N ALA A 385 5.91 -17.50 -41.15
CA ALA A 385 7.24 -17.87 -41.55
C ALA A 385 7.35 -19.34 -42.01
N THR A 386 6.25 -19.97 -42.45
CA THR A 386 6.23 -21.36 -42.93
C THR A 386 6.87 -21.50 -44.32
N GLY A 387 6.90 -22.70 -44.89
CA GLY A 387 7.45 -22.96 -46.22
C GLY A 387 6.63 -22.38 -47.40
N SER A 388 5.33 -22.19 -47.27
CA SER A 388 4.46 -21.63 -48.33
C SER A 388 4.89 -20.21 -48.70
N MET A 389 5.16 -19.41 -47.67
CA MET A 389 5.66 -18.04 -47.73
C MET A 389 7.03 -17.87 -48.40
N SER A 390 7.72 -18.94 -48.79
CA SER A 390 9.06 -18.88 -49.41
C SER A 390 9.17 -17.98 -50.64
N SER A 391 8.07 -17.79 -51.40
CA SER A 391 8.03 -16.86 -52.54
C SER A 391 7.57 -15.43 -52.20
N LEU A 392 7.04 -15.22 -50.99
CA LEU A 392 6.38 -13.99 -50.53
C LEU A 392 7.14 -13.28 -49.40
N ILE A 393 8.00 -13.99 -48.65
CA ILE A 393 8.61 -13.49 -47.40
C ILE A 393 9.45 -12.22 -47.58
N ASP A 394 10.14 -12.06 -48.72
CA ASP A 394 10.90 -10.84 -49.02
C ASP A 394 10.01 -9.65 -49.41
N GLN A 395 8.81 -9.93 -49.95
CA GLN A 395 7.80 -8.92 -50.21
C GLN A 395 7.15 -8.45 -48.88
N VAL A 396 6.88 -9.38 -47.96
CA VAL A 396 6.40 -9.09 -46.59
C VAL A 396 7.38 -8.20 -45.82
N LYS A 397 8.69 -8.51 -45.87
CA LYS A 397 9.74 -7.64 -45.30
C LYS A 397 9.72 -6.23 -45.87
N ALA A 398 9.48 -6.09 -47.18
CA ALA A 398 9.39 -4.80 -47.84
C ALA A 398 8.16 -3.98 -47.39
N TYR A 399 6.98 -4.62 -47.27
CA TYR A 399 5.77 -3.99 -46.75
C TYR A 399 5.94 -3.52 -45.31
N THR A 400 6.46 -4.38 -44.44
CA THR A 400 6.75 -4.04 -43.04
C THR A 400 7.73 -2.87 -42.93
N THR A 401 8.80 -2.87 -43.74
CA THR A 401 9.79 -1.77 -43.79
C THR A 401 9.16 -0.44 -44.26
N ALA A 402 8.20 -0.48 -45.18
CA ALA A 402 7.46 0.69 -45.62
C ALA A 402 6.55 1.23 -44.50
N MET A 403 5.83 0.35 -43.79
CA MET A 403 4.96 0.73 -42.65
C MET A 403 5.76 1.38 -41.51
N VAL A 404 6.91 0.82 -41.13
CA VAL A 404 7.84 1.42 -40.15
C VAL A 404 8.26 2.84 -40.57
N SER A 405 8.56 3.03 -41.86
CA SER A 405 8.98 4.33 -42.41
C SER A 405 7.82 5.34 -42.45
N LEU A 406 6.59 4.89 -42.76
CA LEU A 406 5.38 5.71 -42.75
C LEU A 406 5.09 6.22 -41.34
N LEU A 407 5.08 5.34 -40.34
CA LEU A 407 4.72 5.68 -38.97
C LEU A 407 5.77 6.59 -38.31
N GLN A 408 7.06 6.36 -38.61
CA GLN A 408 8.15 7.28 -38.25
C GLN A 408 7.94 8.72 -38.78
N SER A 409 7.23 8.88 -39.89
CA SER A 409 6.90 10.19 -40.48
C SER A 409 5.54 10.76 -40.05
N SER A 410 4.65 9.94 -39.48
CA SER A 410 3.23 10.27 -39.27
C SER A 410 2.84 10.51 -37.82
N THR A 411 3.54 9.92 -36.85
CA THR A 411 3.24 10.09 -35.40
C THR A 411 4.51 10.29 -34.59
N GLY A 412 4.42 11.08 -33.53
CA GLY A 412 5.52 11.36 -32.60
C GLY A 412 5.66 10.35 -31.45
N SER A 413 4.78 9.35 -31.37
CA SER A 413 4.72 8.39 -30.25
C SER A 413 4.33 6.98 -30.71
N TYR A 414 5.29 6.26 -31.27
CA TYR A 414 5.11 4.90 -31.76
C TYR A 414 6.14 3.92 -31.16
N ARG A 415 5.83 2.62 -31.18
CA ARG A 415 6.79 1.53 -31.01
C ARG A 415 6.32 0.26 -31.73
N PHE A 416 7.28 -0.57 -32.12
CA PHE A 416 7.05 -1.78 -32.91
C PHE A 416 7.55 -3.03 -32.20
N ALA A 417 6.87 -4.15 -32.40
CA ALA A 417 7.38 -5.49 -32.10
C ALA A 417 7.22 -6.43 -33.30
N LEU A 418 7.96 -7.53 -33.31
CA LEU A 418 7.87 -8.58 -34.33
C LEU A 418 7.65 -9.93 -33.64
N VAL A 419 6.58 -10.60 -34.04
CA VAL A 419 6.25 -11.99 -33.72
C VAL A 419 6.25 -12.78 -35.02
N THR A 420 6.81 -13.98 -35.03
CA THR A 420 6.58 -14.94 -36.12
C THR A 420 5.93 -16.21 -35.60
N TYR A 421 5.20 -16.89 -36.49
CA TYR A 421 4.59 -18.19 -36.24
C TYR A 421 4.91 -19.16 -37.39
N ARG A 422 4.72 -20.45 -37.11
CA ARG A 422 4.75 -21.53 -38.11
C ARG A 422 3.64 -22.54 -37.77
N ASP A 423 4.05 -23.76 -37.42
CA ASP A 423 3.26 -24.80 -36.79
C ASP A 423 3.94 -25.26 -35.50
N ASP A 424 3.25 -26.06 -34.68
CA ASP A 424 3.84 -26.67 -33.50
C ASP A 424 4.69 -27.92 -33.86
N PRO A 425 5.95 -28.03 -33.38
CA PRO A 425 6.84 -29.15 -33.70
C PRO A 425 6.35 -30.51 -33.16
N THR A 426 5.42 -30.54 -32.20
CA THR A 426 4.76 -31.77 -31.73
C THR A 426 3.62 -32.22 -32.65
N TRP A 427 3.08 -31.31 -33.46
CA TRP A 427 2.12 -31.60 -34.54
C TRP A 427 2.83 -32.05 -35.82
N THR A 428 3.80 -31.27 -36.30
CA THR A 428 4.50 -31.56 -37.58
C THR A 428 5.57 -32.64 -37.46
N GLY A 429 6.18 -32.78 -36.29
CA GLY A 429 7.35 -33.63 -36.07
C GLY A 429 8.66 -33.04 -36.57
N ASP A 430 8.68 -31.80 -37.09
CA ASP A 430 9.91 -31.09 -37.47
C ASP A 430 10.43 -30.27 -36.26
N PRO A 431 11.63 -30.58 -35.71
CA PRO A 431 12.22 -29.79 -34.62
C PRO A 431 12.66 -28.37 -35.04
N GLY A 432 12.54 -27.99 -36.31
CA GLY A 432 12.72 -26.63 -36.82
C GLY A 432 11.46 -25.75 -36.77
N ASP A 433 10.30 -26.33 -36.43
CA ASP A 433 9.04 -25.62 -36.24
C ASP A 433 8.87 -25.05 -34.82
N TYR A 434 7.92 -24.14 -34.66
CA TYR A 434 7.57 -23.44 -33.43
C TYR A 434 6.20 -22.78 -33.60
N ALA A 435 5.29 -22.95 -32.63
CA ALA A 435 3.94 -22.39 -32.72
C ALA A 435 3.97 -20.86 -32.89
N ALA A 436 4.70 -20.15 -32.02
CA ALA A 436 4.99 -18.73 -32.16
C ALA A 436 6.25 -18.32 -31.37
N ARG A 437 6.85 -17.18 -31.71
CA ARG A 437 7.87 -16.52 -30.87
C ARG A 437 7.92 -15.00 -31.07
N VAL A 438 8.38 -14.30 -30.04
CA VAL A 438 8.78 -12.89 -30.14
C VAL A 438 10.20 -12.81 -30.72
N ASP A 439 10.33 -12.40 -31.98
CA ASP A 439 11.61 -12.13 -32.63
C ASP A 439 12.19 -10.75 -32.23
N LEU A 440 11.31 -9.80 -31.88
CA LEU A 440 11.69 -8.49 -31.38
C LEU A 440 10.63 -7.95 -30.39
N PRO A 441 10.96 -7.66 -29.12
CA PRO A 441 10.05 -6.99 -28.19
C PRO A 441 9.83 -5.53 -28.58
N PHE A 442 8.84 -4.87 -27.96
CA PHE A 442 8.50 -3.48 -28.27
C PHE A 442 9.71 -2.53 -28.21
N THR A 443 9.97 -1.84 -29.32
CA THR A 443 11.06 -0.86 -29.46
C THR A 443 10.66 0.35 -30.31
N THR A 444 11.29 1.49 -30.04
CA THR A 444 11.21 2.69 -30.89
C THR A 444 12.32 2.72 -31.96
N ASP A 445 13.28 1.79 -31.88
CA ASP A 445 14.42 1.68 -32.80
C ASP A 445 13.99 1.09 -34.14
N THR A 446 13.95 1.93 -35.16
CA THR A 446 13.58 1.56 -36.54
C THR A 446 14.62 0.71 -37.24
N ASP A 447 15.87 0.70 -36.79
CA ASP A 447 16.94 -0.11 -37.36
C ASP A 447 16.96 -1.51 -36.73
N ALA A 448 16.64 -1.62 -35.43
CA ALA A 448 16.45 -2.91 -34.75
C ALA A 448 15.36 -3.76 -35.43
N ILE A 449 14.22 -3.18 -35.78
CA ILE A 449 13.17 -3.91 -36.51
C ILE A 449 13.55 -4.27 -37.95
N ARG A 450 14.28 -3.39 -38.67
CA ARG A 450 14.82 -3.74 -40.00
C ARG A 450 15.83 -4.89 -39.91
N ALA A 451 16.63 -4.95 -38.85
CA ALA A 451 17.57 -6.04 -38.61
C ALA A 451 16.85 -7.36 -38.28
N ALA A 452 15.81 -7.34 -37.43
CA ALA A 452 15.01 -8.53 -37.13
C ALA A 452 14.27 -9.08 -38.37
N LEU A 453 13.72 -8.20 -39.20
CA LEU A 453 13.10 -8.60 -40.48
C LEU A 453 14.11 -9.22 -41.46
N ALA A 454 15.38 -8.78 -41.43
CA ALA A 454 16.42 -9.31 -42.30
C ALA A 454 16.83 -10.75 -41.96
N THR A 455 16.67 -11.19 -40.70
CA THR A 455 16.98 -12.58 -40.28
C THR A 455 15.84 -13.58 -40.55
N MET A 456 14.62 -13.08 -40.81
CA MET A 456 13.44 -13.91 -41.03
C MET A 456 13.55 -14.75 -42.32
N SER A 457 13.16 -16.03 -42.23
CA SER A 457 13.12 -16.95 -43.38
C SER A 457 11.98 -17.96 -43.29
N ALA A 458 11.33 -18.16 -44.43
CA ALA A 458 10.22 -19.09 -44.65
C ALA A 458 10.73 -20.55 -44.72
N ASN A 459 10.35 -21.39 -43.75
CA ASN A 459 10.69 -22.83 -43.67
C ASN A 459 9.64 -23.55 -42.81
N GLY A 460 9.63 -24.89 -42.82
CA GLY A 460 8.73 -25.67 -41.95
C GLY A 460 7.27 -25.66 -42.41
N GLY A 461 6.36 -26.01 -41.50
CA GLY A 461 4.94 -26.22 -41.77
C GLY A 461 4.59 -27.69 -42.06
N GLY A 462 3.44 -28.15 -41.54
CA GLY A 462 2.98 -29.54 -41.62
C GLY A 462 1.81 -29.76 -42.58
N ASP A 463 0.80 -28.90 -42.54
CA ASP A 463 -0.41 -28.99 -43.35
C ASP A 463 -0.78 -27.66 -44.04
N TRP A 464 -2.06 -27.38 -44.29
CA TRP A 464 -2.50 -26.17 -45.01
C TRP A 464 -2.91 -25.06 -44.04
N GLU A 465 -3.56 -25.42 -42.94
CA GLU A 465 -3.85 -24.54 -41.81
C GLU A 465 -2.62 -24.43 -40.88
N GLU A 466 -2.42 -23.27 -40.26
CA GLU A 466 -1.21 -22.92 -39.46
C GLU A 466 -1.54 -22.46 -38.03
N THR A 467 -0.53 -22.34 -37.15
CA THR A 467 -0.70 -21.82 -35.77
C THR A 467 -0.72 -20.29 -35.67
N ALA A 468 -1.56 -19.66 -36.49
CA ALA A 468 -1.74 -18.22 -36.54
C ALA A 468 -2.41 -17.63 -35.27
N LEU A 469 -3.18 -18.42 -34.51
CA LEU A 469 -3.79 -17.99 -33.25
C LEU A 469 -2.75 -17.90 -32.14
N SER A 470 -1.81 -18.86 -32.05
CA SER A 470 -0.60 -18.76 -31.21
C SER A 470 0.24 -17.52 -31.54
N GLY A 471 0.31 -17.13 -32.82
CA GLY A 471 0.96 -15.89 -33.24
C GLY A 471 0.29 -14.63 -32.68
N LEU A 472 -1.05 -14.58 -32.72
CA LEU A 472 -1.82 -13.46 -32.16
C LEU A 472 -1.80 -13.44 -30.63
N ASP A 473 -1.95 -14.59 -29.97
CA ASP A 473 -1.86 -14.74 -28.52
C ASP A 473 -0.48 -14.29 -27.99
N THR A 474 0.60 -14.69 -28.67
CA THR A 474 1.96 -14.22 -28.37
C THR A 474 2.06 -12.70 -28.49
N ALA A 475 1.41 -12.07 -29.47
CA ALA A 475 1.36 -10.62 -29.60
C ALA A 475 0.54 -9.95 -28.48
N MET A 476 -0.55 -10.57 -28.02
CA MET A 476 -1.38 -10.08 -26.92
C MET A 476 -0.63 -10.12 -25.58
N SER A 477 0.23 -11.13 -25.38
CA SER A 477 1.08 -11.26 -24.18
C SER A 477 2.19 -10.20 -24.03
N LEU A 478 2.43 -9.37 -25.04
CA LEU A 478 3.44 -8.30 -24.98
C LEU A 478 3.02 -7.18 -24.01
N PRO A 479 3.97 -6.43 -23.41
CA PRO A 479 3.65 -5.36 -22.46
C PRO A 479 3.22 -4.10 -23.22
N TRP A 480 1.98 -4.07 -23.73
CA TRP A 480 1.35 -2.95 -24.46
C TRP A 480 1.35 -1.64 -23.67
N ARG A 481 1.29 -0.46 -24.30
CA ARG A 481 1.14 0.80 -23.54
C ARG A 481 -0.34 0.96 -23.17
N PRO A 482 -0.68 1.28 -21.91
CA PRO A 482 -2.05 1.62 -21.55
C PRO A 482 -2.45 2.94 -22.22
N GLY A 483 -3.71 3.11 -22.63
CA GLY A 483 -4.21 4.37 -23.22
C GLY A 483 -3.48 4.84 -24.49
N VAL A 484 -3.13 3.93 -25.41
CA VAL A 484 -2.71 4.23 -26.79
C VAL A 484 -3.48 3.32 -27.75
N LYS A 485 -3.53 3.63 -29.06
CA LYS A 485 -4.11 2.68 -30.02
C LYS A 485 -3.21 1.44 -30.10
N LYS A 486 -3.80 0.25 -30.04
CA LYS A 486 -3.09 -1.04 -30.05
C LYS A 486 -3.49 -1.79 -31.32
N VAL A 487 -2.50 -2.18 -32.14
CA VAL A 487 -2.75 -2.81 -33.43
C VAL A 487 -1.84 -4.02 -33.63
N ALA A 488 -2.42 -5.17 -34.00
CA ALA A 488 -1.67 -6.32 -34.50
C ALA A 488 -1.96 -6.48 -36.00
N VAL A 489 -0.92 -6.51 -36.84
CA VAL A 489 -1.06 -6.80 -38.27
C VAL A 489 -0.54 -8.22 -38.52
N ILE A 490 -1.48 -9.16 -38.73
CA ILE A 490 -1.15 -10.54 -39.11
C ILE A 490 -0.99 -10.66 -40.63
N MET A 491 0.11 -11.27 -41.07
CA MET A 491 0.47 -11.42 -42.48
C MET A 491 0.77 -12.88 -42.79
N GLY A 492 0.07 -13.49 -43.76
CA GLY A 492 0.26 -14.89 -44.15
C GLY A 492 -0.47 -15.27 -45.44
N ASP A 493 -0.33 -16.54 -45.86
CA ASP A 493 -1.03 -17.09 -47.03
C ASP A 493 -2.02 -18.24 -46.75
N ALA A 494 -2.06 -18.71 -45.50
CA ALA A 494 -2.87 -19.81 -44.99
C ALA A 494 -3.96 -19.39 -43.96
N PRO A 495 -5.03 -20.17 -43.78
CA PRO A 495 -5.94 -20.04 -42.65
C PRO A 495 -5.36 -20.53 -41.32
N ALA A 496 -5.94 -20.09 -40.21
CA ALA A 496 -5.59 -20.61 -38.89
C ALA A 496 -6.34 -21.91 -38.54
N HIS A 497 -5.67 -22.86 -37.87
CA HIS A 497 -6.39 -23.93 -37.14
C HIS A 497 -7.31 -23.30 -36.07
N ASN A 498 -8.49 -23.90 -35.84
CA ASN A 498 -9.44 -23.41 -34.81
C ASN A 498 -10.33 -24.56 -34.28
N PRO A 499 -10.11 -25.06 -33.04
CA PRO A 499 -8.97 -24.76 -32.18
C PRO A 499 -7.65 -25.31 -32.74
N GLU A 500 -6.53 -24.73 -32.34
CA GLU A 500 -5.19 -25.21 -32.66
C GLU A 500 -4.88 -26.59 -32.02
N PRO A 501 -4.27 -27.56 -32.74
CA PRO A 501 -4.18 -28.95 -32.28
C PRO A 501 -3.37 -29.19 -31.00
N VAL A 502 -2.43 -28.29 -30.66
CA VAL A 502 -1.49 -28.46 -29.54
C VAL A 502 -1.71 -27.43 -28.42
N SER A 503 -1.82 -26.15 -28.77
CA SER A 503 -2.09 -25.08 -27.81
C SER A 503 -3.53 -25.14 -27.26
N GLY A 504 -4.48 -25.64 -28.06
CA GLY A 504 -5.91 -25.62 -27.79
C GLY A 504 -6.59 -24.27 -28.07
N LEU A 505 -5.83 -23.24 -28.48
CA LEU A 505 -6.34 -21.88 -28.71
C LEU A 505 -7.40 -21.84 -29.81
N SER A 506 -8.49 -21.13 -29.56
CA SER A 506 -9.58 -20.84 -30.49
C SER A 506 -9.65 -19.35 -30.85
N SER A 507 -10.43 -19.00 -31.89
CA SER A 507 -10.67 -17.58 -32.22
C SER A 507 -11.30 -16.82 -31.05
N ALA A 508 -12.14 -17.48 -30.24
CA ALA A 508 -12.77 -16.90 -29.06
C ALA A 508 -11.75 -16.54 -27.96
N ASP A 509 -10.74 -17.37 -27.73
CA ASP A 509 -9.69 -17.09 -26.74
C ASP A 509 -8.84 -15.89 -27.18
N VAL A 510 -8.46 -15.84 -28.46
CA VAL A 510 -7.73 -14.72 -29.06
C VAL A 510 -8.53 -13.42 -29.02
N ILE A 511 -9.86 -13.46 -29.19
CA ILE A 511 -10.74 -12.30 -29.01
C ILE A 511 -10.77 -11.86 -27.55
N ALA A 512 -10.94 -12.80 -26.60
CA ALA A 512 -10.96 -12.49 -25.17
C ALA A 512 -9.64 -11.88 -24.69
N HIS A 513 -8.50 -12.42 -25.15
CA HIS A 513 -7.16 -11.90 -24.83
C HIS A 513 -6.90 -10.53 -25.48
N SER A 514 -7.44 -10.27 -26.69
CA SER A 514 -7.42 -8.93 -27.26
C SER A 514 -8.21 -7.95 -26.41
N LEU A 515 -9.47 -8.26 -26.07
CA LEU A 515 -10.37 -7.41 -25.31
C LEU A 515 -9.85 -7.12 -23.88
N ALA A 516 -9.17 -8.08 -23.25
CA ALA A 516 -8.52 -7.87 -21.95
C ALA A 516 -7.41 -6.79 -21.99
N VAL A 517 -6.77 -6.60 -23.15
CA VAL A 517 -5.67 -5.65 -23.36
C VAL A 517 -6.17 -4.24 -23.75
N ASP A 518 -7.48 -3.98 -23.76
CA ASP A 518 -8.15 -2.74 -24.22
C ASP A 518 -7.89 -2.48 -25.73
N PRO A 519 -8.81 -2.95 -26.59
CA PRO A 519 -8.54 -4.04 -27.51
C PRO A 519 -7.34 -3.83 -28.43
N VAL A 520 -6.63 -4.92 -28.72
CA VAL A 520 -5.70 -4.97 -29.85
C VAL A 520 -6.50 -5.12 -31.14
N GLU A 521 -6.71 -4.03 -31.89
CA GLU A 521 -7.38 -4.10 -33.21
C GLU A 521 -6.56 -5.01 -34.14
N VAL A 522 -7.12 -6.15 -34.56
CA VAL A 522 -6.42 -7.12 -35.43
C VAL A 522 -6.70 -6.79 -36.90
N PHE A 523 -5.64 -6.54 -37.66
CA PHE A 523 -5.70 -6.33 -39.10
C PHE A 523 -5.05 -7.51 -39.80
N THR A 524 -5.73 -8.11 -40.77
CA THR A 524 -5.13 -9.18 -41.57
C THR A 524 -4.58 -8.63 -42.88
N LEU A 525 -3.49 -9.22 -43.37
CA LEU A 525 -2.95 -9.01 -44.71
C LEU A 525 -2.76 -10.37 -45.38
N SER A 526 -3.73 -10.79 -46.19
CA SER A 526 -3.55 -11.93 -47.10
C SER A 526 -2.55 -11.55 -48.19
N VAL A 527 -1.39 -12.19 -48.21
CA VAL A 527 -0.30 -11.85 -49.15
C VAL A 527 -0.33 -12.62 -50.47
N SER A 528 -0.99 -13.77 -50.50
CA SER A 528 -1.22 -14.55 -51.73
C SER A 528 -2.55 -14.21 -52.42
N GLY A 529 -3.46 -13.52 -51.72
CA GLY A 529 -4.83 -13.25 -52.19
C GLY A 529 -5.84 -14.36 -51.88
N THR A 530 -5.46 -15.41 -51.14
CA THR A 530 -6.38 -16.41 -50.57
C THR A 530 -7.16 -15.80 -49.39
N SER A 531 -8.28 -16.42 -49.01
CA SER A 531 -8.91 -16.10 -47.72
C SER A 531 -8.08 -16.72 -46.59
N LEU A 532 -7.88 -15.97 -45.51
CA LEU A 532 -7.26 -16.42 -44.26
C LEU A 532 -8.27 -17.14 -43.32
N GLY A 533 -9.47 -17.46 -43.85
CA GLY A 533 -10.48 -18.25 -43.17
C GLY A 533 -11.45 -17.44 -42.30
N ASP A 534 -12.53 -18.12 -41.90
CA ASP A 534 -13.61 -17.53 -41.11
C ASP A 534 -13.16 -17.24 -39.67
N SER A 535 -12.21 -18.01 -39.12
CA SER A 535 -11.62 -17.83 -37.79
C SER A 535 -10.92 -16.48 -37.63
N LEU A 536 -10.05 -16.11 -38.57
CA LEU A 536 -9.39 -14.80 -38.56
C LEU A 536 -10.35 -13.66 -38.97
N THR A 537 -11.44 -13.96 -39.68
CA THR A 537 -12.50 -12.97 -39.96
C THR A 537 -13.27 -12.62 -38.68
N ASP A 538 -13.67 -13.62 -37.89
CA ASP A 538 -14.30 -13.45 -36.57
C ASP A 538 -13.42 -12.63 -35.61
N VAL A 539 -12.11 -12.94 -35.53
CA VAL A 539 -11.15 -12.14 -34.73
C VAL A 539 -11.09 -10.68 -35.20
N VAL A 540 -11.05 -10.44 -36.51
CA VAL A 540 -10.98 -9.07 -37.07
C VAL A 540 -12.25 -8.27 -36.76
N ASP A 541 -13.42 -8.86 -37.00
CA ASP A 541 -14.71 -8.20 -36.78
C ASP A 541 -14.94 -7.89 -35.29
N ARG A 542 -14.64 -8.86 -34.41
CA ARG A 542 -14.84 -8.72 -32.96
C ARG A 542 -13.75 -7.96 -32.20
N THR A 543 -12.63 -7.62 -32.85
CA THR A 543 -11.60 -6.71 -32.29
C THR A 543 -11.66 -5.29 -32.89
N GLY A 544 -12.60 -5.02 -33.79
CA GLY A 544 -12.76 -3.70 -34.42
C GLY A 544 -11.70 -3.37 -35.49
N GLY A 545 -10.98 -4.38 -35.99
CA GLY A 545 -9.90 -4.24 -36.95
C GLY A 545 -10.36 -4.15 -38.41
N GLN A 546 -9.55 -4.66 -39.36
CA GLN A 546 -9.93 -4.69 -40.77
C GLN A 546 -9.24 -5.82 -41.56
N LEU A 547 -10.00 -6.48 -42.45
CA LEU A 547 -9.46 -7.37 -43.48
C LEU A 547 -8.76 -6.59 -44.59
N VAL A 548 -7.49 -6.92 -44.89
CA VAL A 548 -6.72 -6.38 -46.02
C VAL A 548 -6.25 -7.53 -46.92
N THR A 549 -6.32 -7.32 -48.23
CA THR A 549 -5.80 -8.26 -49.23
C THR A 549 -4.75 -7.56 -50.08
N ALA A 550 -3.65 -8.26 -50.38
CA ALA A 550 -2.53 -7.78 -51.18
C ALA A 550 -2.84 -7.66 -52.68
N THR A 551 -3.95 -7.00 -53.06
CA THR A 551 -4.31 -6.75 -54.46
C THR A 551 -3.76 -5.42 -54.96
N GLY A 552 -2.98 -5.44 -56.05
CA GLY A 552 -2.49 -4.23 -56.70
C GLY A 552 -1.26 -3.61 -56.02
N ASP A 553 -1.28 -2.31 -55.78
CA ASP A 553 -0.21 -1.62 -55.04
C ASP A 553 -0.47 -1.76 -53.52
N VAL A 554 0.07 -2.83 -52.96
CA VAL A 554 -0.10 -3.17 -51.54
C VAL A 554 0.53 -2.11 -50.61
N ALA A 555 1.58 -1.41 -51.06
CA ALA A 555 2.16 -0.32 -50.26
C ALA A 555 1.20 0.88 -50.18
N ALA A 556 0.52 1.21 -51.29
CA ALA A 556 -0.54 2.22 -51.28
C ALA A 556 -1.77 1.78 -50.47
N THR A 557 -2.16 0.49 -50.55
CA THR A 557 -3.26 -0.08 -49.77
C THR A 557 -2.97 0.00 -48.27
N LEU A 558 -1.83 -0.53 -47.83
CA LEU A 558 -1.41 -0.48 -46.42
C LEU A 558 -1.27 0.95 -45.91
N THR A 559 -0.72 1.87 -46.72
CA THR A 559 -0.67 3.29 -46.37
C THR A 559 -2.08 3.82 -46.10
N THR A 560 -3.02 3.57 -47.02
CA THR A 560 -4.41 4.05 -46.92
C THR A 560 -5.12 3.48 -45.69
N THR A 561 -4.98 2.17 -45.42
CA THR A 561 -5.55 1.50 -44.24
C THR A 561 -5.01 2.09 -42.94
N ILE A 562 -3.69 2.25 -42.81
CA ILE A 562 -3.07 2.76 -41.58
C ILE A 562 -3.42 4.23 -41.36
N THR A 563 -3.41 5.06 -42.42
CA THR A 563 -3.88 6.46 -42.29
C THR A 563 -5.36 6.53 -41.92
N GLY A 564 -6.20 5.64 -42.47
CA GLY A 564 -7.61 5.54 -42.11
C GLY A 564 -7.82 5.12 -40.65
N ALA A 565 -6.97 4.26 -40.09
CA ALA A 565 -7.00 3.87 -38.68
C ALA A 565 -6.54 5.00 -37.73
N LEU A 566 -5.63 5.87 -38.18
CA LEU A 566 -5.29 7.12 -37.48
C LEU A 566 -6.43 8.14 -37.51
N ASP A 567 -7.23 8.15 -38.59
CA ASP A 567 -8.42 9.00 -38.76
C ASP A 567 -9.67 8.49 -38.00
N LYS A 568 -9.71 7.22 -37.57
CA LYS A 568 -10.78 6.68 -36.68
C LYS A 568 -10.82 7.47 -35.36
N PRO A 569 -11.98 7.58 -34.69
CA PRO A 569 -12.06 8.10 -33.32
C PRO A 569 -11.11 7.36 -32.36
N TYR A 570 -10.79 8.01 -31.25
CA TYR A 570 -10.12 7.40 -30.11
C TYR A 570 -11.20 6.99 -29.10
N ALA A 571 -11.31 5.69 -28.86
CA ALA A 571 -12.14 5.14 -27.79
C ALA A 571 -11.31 5.02 -26.50
N TRP A 572 -11.98 5.21 -25.36
CA TRP A 572 -11.47 4.91 -24.03
C TRP A 572 -12.64 4.58 -23.11
N LEU A 573 -12.42 3.68 -22.16
CA LEU A 573 -13.39 3.23 -21.16
C LEU A 573 -12.66 3.11 -19.82
N ASP A 574 -13.25 3.64 -18.75
CA ASP A 574 -12.63 3.63 -17.42
C ASP A 574 -12.55 2.22 -16.79
N GLY A 575 -11.59 2.03 -15.88
CA GLY A 575 -11.39 0.79 -15.11
C GLY A 575 -9.94 0.28 -15.12
N PRO A 576 -9.71 -1.02 -14.87
CA PRO A 576 -10.71 -2.07 -14.61
C PRO A 576 -11.48 -1.85 -13.30
N TRP A 577 -12.62 -2.52 -13.15
CA TRP A 577 -13.52 -2.37 -12.01
C TRP A 577 -13.67 -3.64 -11.20
N THR A 578 -13.84 -3.47 -9.90
CA THR A 578 -14.27 -4.51 -8.96
C THR A 578 -15.50 -4.00 -8.22
N VAL A 579 -16.61 -4.75 -8.26
CA VAL A 579 -17.90 -4.30 -7.72
C VAL A 579 -18.67 -5.44 -7.05
N LYS A 580 -19.42 -5.11 -5.98
CA LYS A 580 -20.29 -6.08 -5.29
C LYS A 580 -21.52 -6.41 -6.13
N VAL A 581 -21.93 -7.69 -6.16
CA VAL A 581 -23.21 -8.14 -6.74
C VAL A 581 -24.37 -7.26 -6.28
N GLY A 582 -25.21 -6.81 -7.22
CA GLY A 582 -26.38 -5.99 -6.92
C GLY A 582 -26.08 -4.51 -6.67
N THR A 583 -24.84 -4.05 -6.91
CA THR A 583 -24.51 -2.62 -6.97
C THR A 583 -24.57 -2.10 -8.41
N THR A 584 -24.95 -0.83 -8.55
CA THR A 584 -24.97 -0.15 -9.86
C THR A 584 -23.61 0.47 -10.14
N LEU A 585 -22.96 0.03 -11.22
CA LEU A 585 -21.74 0.63 -11.74
C LEU A 585 -22.08 1.73 -12.76
N THR A 586 -21.33 2.82 -12.77
CA THR A 586 -21.34 3.79 -13.88
C THR A 586 -20.16 3.52 -14.79
N LEU A 587 -20.43 2.97 -15.97
CA LEU A 587 -19.45 2.83 -17.04
C LEU A 587 -19.22 4.21 -17.68
N ASP A 588 -17.96 4.62 -17.84
CA ASP A 588 -17.61 5.94 -18.35
C ASP A 588 -16.62 5.90 -19.51
N ALA A 589 -17.04 6.46 -20.65
CA ALA A 589 -16.25 6.64 -21.86
C ALA A 589 -15.96 8.13 -22.19
N ARG A 590 -16.09 9.07 -21.24
CA ARG A 590 -15.86 10.53 -21.46
C ARG A 590 -14.46 10.86 -22.01
N GLY A 591 -13.46 10.03 -21.74
CA GLY A 591 -12.11 10.13 -22.33
C GLY A 591 -12.05 9.89 -23.84
N SER A 592 -13.12 9.37 -24.46
CA SER A 592 -13.22 9.15 -25.91
C SER A 592 -13.39 10.47 -26.67
N TYR A 593 -12.76 10.58 -27.86
CA TYR A 593 -12.88 11.76 -28.72
C TYR A 593 -12.71 11.43 -30.21
N ALA A 594 -13.20 12.29 -31.10
CA ALA A 594 -12.97 12.20 -32.54
C ALA A 594 -11.85 13.18 -32.98
N PRO A 595 -10.75 12.73 -33.63
CA PRO A 595 -9.74 13.63 -34.17
C PRO A 595 -10.26 14.58 -35.26
N VAL A 596 -11.33 14.18 -35.95
CA VAL A 596 -12.05 14.97 -36.96
C VAL A 596 -13.53 14.72 -36.78
N GLY A 597 -14.33 15.76 -36.56
CA GLY A 597 -15.78 15.64 -36.42
C GLY A 597 -16.24 15.58 -34.95
N SER A 598 -17.24 14.78 -34.64
CA SER A 598 -17.76 14.60 -33.28
C SER A 598 -18.33 13.20 -33.07
N LEU A 599 -18.25 12.68 -31.84
CA LEU A 599 -18.87 11.40 -31.48
C LEU A 599 -20.40 11.53 -31.43
N VAL A 600 -21.11 10.55 -31.99
CA VAL A 600 -22.59 10.56 -32.10
C VAL A 600 -23.27 9.33 -31.51
N SER A 601 -22.51 8.25 -31.23
CA SER A 601 -23.04 6.99 -30.70
C SER A 601 -22.01 6.24 -29.87
N TYR A 602 -22.47 5.59 -28.81
CA TYR A 602 -21.74 4.66 -27.96
C TYR A 602 -22.54 3.36 -27.90
N ALA A 603 -21.99 2.28 -28.45
CA ALA A 603 -22.60 0.95 -28.50
C ALA A 603 -21.87 0.03 -27.51
N TRP A 604 -22.59 -0.45 -26.51
CA TRP A 604 -22.05 -1.19 -25.38
C TRP A 604 -22.36 -2.70 -25.53
N ASP A 605 -21.33 -3.52 -25.37
CA ASP A 605 -21.41 -4.97 -25.17
C ASP A 605 -20.94 -5.22 -23.72
N LEU A 606 -21.85 -5.73 -22.89
CA LEU A 606 -21.68 -5.84 -21.44
C LEU A 606 -21.27 -7.26 -21.01
N ASN A 607 -21.36 -8.23 -21.90
CA ASN A 607 -21.16 -9.66 -21.63
C ASN A 607 -20.05 -10.31 -22.48
N SER A 608 -19.44 -9.54 -23.39
CA SER A 608 -18.43 -9.97 -24.35
C SER A 608 -18.91 -11.06 -25.33
N ASP A 609 -20.21 -11.11 -25.66
CA ASP A 609 -20.76 -12.04 -26.65
C ASP A 609 -20.57 -11.58 -28.11
N GLY A 610 -20.12 -10.33 -28.32
CA GLY A 610 -19.91 -9.73 -29.63
C GLY A 610 -21.15 -9.05 -30.21
N THR A 611 -22.23 -8.92 -29.45
CA THR A 611 -23.44 -8.17 -29.82
C THR A 611 -23.63 -6.95 -28.94
N THR A 612 -24.23 -5.90 -29.49
CA THR A 612 -24.52 -4.67 -28.74
C THR A 612 -25.79 -4.84 -27.90
N ASP A 613 -25.63 -4.86 -26.57
CA ASP A 613 -26.73 -4.85 -25.61
C ASP A 613 -27.46 -3.50 -25.57
N VAL A 614 -26.69 -2.40 -25.53
CA VAL A 614 -27.20 -1.05 -25.27
C VAL A 614 -26.56 -0.05 -26.23
N THR A 615 -27.32 0.93 -26.71
CA THR A 615 -26.76 2.07 -27.47
C THR A 615 -27.19 3.39 -26.85
N THR A 616 -26.23 4.26 -26.55
CA THR A 616 -26.45 5.59 -25.97
C THR A 616 -25.85 6.69 -26.85
N THR A 617 -26.32 7.93 -26.65
CA THR A 617 -25.65 9.15 -27.13
C THR A 617 -24.88 9.87 -26.02
N SER A 618 -24.96 9.35 -24.79
CA SER A 618 -24.15 9.79 -23.64
C SER A 618 -22.90 8.92 -23.54
N PRO A 619 -21.72 9.47 -23.20
CA PRO A 619 -20.51 8.68 -22.93
C PRO A 619 -20.59 7.84 -21.66
N THR A 620 -21.62 8.03 -20.82
CA THR A 620 -21.82 7.27 -19.58
C THR A 620 -23.04 6.35 -19.64
N LEU A 621 -22.95 5.21 -18.95
CA LEU A 621 -24.02 4.22 -18.80
C LEU A 621 -24.06 3.68 -17.37
N GLU A 622 -25.16 3.90 -16.66
CA GLU A 622 -25.46 3.19 -15.40
C GLU A 622 -25.91 1.75 -15.71
N HIS A 623 -25.28 0.75 -15.11
CA HIS A 623 -25.66 -0.66 -15.26
C HIS A 623 -25.62 -1.40 -13.91
N LEU A 624 -26.53 -2.35 -13.73
CA LEU A 624 -26.64 -3.19 -12.53
C LEU A 624 -26.24 -4.62 -12.89
N PHE A 625 -25.12 -5.09 -12.34
CA PHE A 625 -24.72 -6.49 -12.44
C PHE A 625 -25.34 -7.28 -11.27
N ASP A 626 -26.20 -8.25 -11.58
CA ASP A 626 -27.00 -9.01 -10.60
C ASP A 626 -26.44 -10.41 -10.29
N THR A 627 -25.34 -10.78 -10.93
CA THR A 627 -24.74 -12.12 -10.89
C THR A 627 -23.22 -11.99 -10.77
N ALA A 628 -22.61 -12.74 -9.84
CA ALA A 628 -21.15 -12.79 -9.69
C ALA A 628 -20.49 -13.41 -10.94
N ALA A 629 -19.54 -12.68 -11.53
CA ALA A 629 -18.83 -13.05 -12.75
C ALA A 629 -17.61 -12.16 -12.96
N SER A 630 -16.58 -12.66 -13.64
CA SER A 630 -15.54 -11.84 -14.28
C SER A 630 -15.89 -11.71 -15.75
N THR A 631 -16.04 -10.48 -16.26
CA THR A 631 -16.35 -10.21 -17.68
C THR A 631 -15.51 -9.07 -18.22
N VAL A 632 -15.47 -8.94 -19.55
CA VAL A 632 -14.93 -7.76 -20.23
C VAL A 632 -16.10 -6.99 -20.82
N VAL A 633 -16.24 -5.73 -20.42
CA VAL A 633 -17.20 -4.80 -21.03
C VAL A 633 -16.48 -4.06 -22.15
N SER A 634 -17.13 -3.87 -23.29
CA SER A 634 -16.60 -3.07 -24.39
C SER A 634 -17.58 -1.98 -24.85
N VAL A 635 -17.02 -0.90 -25.39
CA VAL A 635 -17.77 0.19 -25.99
C VAL A 635 -17.19 0.54 -27.35
N GLN A 636 -18.04 0.46 -28.38
CA GLN A 636 -17.74 0.98 -29.71
C GLN A 636 -18.25 2.42 -29.82
N VAL A 637 -17.34 3.36 -30.01
CA VAL A 637 -17.67 4.77 -30.25
C VAL A 637 -17.70 5.06 -31.73
N THR A 638 -18.69 5.80 -32.21
CA THR A 638 -18.86 6.14 -33.64
C THR A 638 -18.98 7.65 -33.83
N ASP A 639 -18.30 8.19 -34.83
CA ASP A 639 -18.32 9.61 -35.19
C ASP A 639 -19.37 9.98 -36.26
N ASP A 640 -19.53 11.27 -36.51
CA ASP A 640 -20.46 11.85 -37.50
C ASP A 640 -20.10 11.53 -38.96
N ALA A 641 -18.89 11.00 -39.22
CA ALA A 641 -18.49 10.45 -40.51
C ALA A 641 -18.77 8.94 -40.64
N GLY A 642 -19.24 8.29 -39.57
CA GLY A 642 -19.51 6.85 -39.52
C GLY A 642 -18.27 5.97 -39.31
N ARG A 643 -17.14 6.54 -38.87
CA ARG A 643 -15.96 5.76 -38.45
C ARG A 643 -16.14 5.36 -36.99
N SER A 644 -15.71 4.15 -36.65
CA SER A 644 -15.75 3.65 -35.28
C SER A 644 -14.40 3.12 -34.80
N SER A 645 -14.24 3.06 -33.48
CA SER A 645 -13.17 2.37 -32.76
C SER A 645 -13.73 1.87 -31.44
N MET A 646 -13.02 0.98 -30.76
CA MET A 646 -13.51 0.25 -29.59
C MET A 646 -12.52 0.38 -28.43
N ALA A 647 -13.06 0.47 -27.22
CA ALA A 647 -12.32 0.35 -25.96
C ALA A 647 -12.97 -0.73 -25.11
N SER A 648 -12.19 -1.35 -24.22
CA SER A 648 -12.70 -2.40 -23.34
C SER A 648 -12.02 -2.39 -21.97
N THR A 649 -12.75 -2.84 -20.96
CA THR A 649 -12.32 -2.84 -19.56
C THR A 649 -12.80 -4.12 -18.87
N ARG A 650 -12.03 -4.65 -17.93
CA ARG A 650 -12.50 -5.77 -17.10
C ARG A 650 -13.45 -5.24 -16.03
N VAL A 651 -14.55 -5.97 -15.82
CA VAL A 651 -15.43 -5.78 -14.66
C VAL A 651 -15.49 -7.13 -13.92
N THR A 652 -14.98 -7.14 -12.70
CA THR A 652 -15.08 -8.27 -11.78
C THR A 652 -16.23 -8.00 -10.82
N ILE A 653 -17.20 -8.90 -10.78
CA ILE A 653 -18.36 -8.82 -9.90
C ILE A 653 -18.24 -9.92 -8.84
N THR A 654 -17.99 -9.52 -7.59
CA THR A 654 -17.79 -10.40 -6.42
C THR A 654 -18.95 -10.29 -5.43
N ASP A 655 -19.11 -11.28 -4.55
CA ASP A 655 -20.24 -11.36 -3.60
C ASP A 655 -20.19 -10.25 -2.54
N ASP A 656 -18.99 -9.75 -2.26
CA ASP A 656 -18.61 -8.87 -1.16
C ASP A 656 -18.20 -7.46 -1.65
N GLY A 657 -17.46 -7.38 -2.78
CA GLY A 657 -16.99 -6.17 -3.44
C GLY A 657 -15.47 -5.97 -3.48
N ASP A 658 -14.64 -6.95 -3.09
CA ASP A 658 -13.19 -6.90 -3.28
C ASP A 658 -12.68 -7.78 -4.45
N ASP A 659 -11.37 -7.74 -4.70
CA ASP A 659 -10.70 -8.39 -5.84
C ASP A 659 -10.24 -9.84 -5.55
N ILE A 660 -10.62 -10.41 -4.41
CA ILE A 660 -10.23 -11.75 -3.99
C ILE A 660 -11.26 -12.77 -4.49
N PRO A 661 -10.83 -13.85 -5.19
CA PRO A 661 -11.76 -14.90 -5.61
C PRO A 661 -12.35 -15.64 -4.41
N ALA A 662 -13.67 -15.87 -4.40
CA ALA A 662 -14.42 -16.60 -3.36
C ALA A 662 -13.91 -18.03 -3.01
N ALA A 663 -12.97 -18.59 -3.79
CA ALA A 663 -12.31 -19.87 -3.47
C ALA A 663 -11.06 -19.71 -2.57
N SER A 664 -10.47 -18.51 -2.54
CA SER A 664 -9.34 -18.09 -1.71
C SER A 664 -9.71 -17.07 -0.63
N ASP A 665 -10.91 -16.50 -0.72
CA ASP A 665 -11.46 -15.52 0.19
C ASP A 665 -11.81 -16.13 1.57
N THR A 666 -11.27 -15.54 2.62
CA THR A 666 -11.46 -15.88 4.02
C THR A 666 -12.66 -15.16 4.65
N CYS A 667 -13.25 -14.16 3.96
CA CYS A 667 -14.46 -13.44 4.33
C CYS A 667 -15.47 -13.21 3.17
N PRO A 668 -16.09 -14.26 2.58
CA PRO A 668 -16.97 -14.20 1.38
C PRO A 668 -18.17 -13.24 1.36
N ASP A 669 -18.50 -12.56 2.45
CA ASP A 669 -19.60 -11.58 2.56
C ASP A 669 -19.10 -10.15 2.85
N VAL A 670 -17.80 -9.96 3.16
CA VAL A 670 -17.22 -8.74 3.76
C VAL A 670 -15.87 -8.39 3.13
N ALA A 671 -15.88 -7.41 2.21
CA ALA A 671 -14.69 -6.89 1.51
C ALA A 671 -13.50 -6.59 2.42
N ASP A 672 -12.45 -7.40 2.29
CA ASP A 672 -11.18 -7.27 2.98
C ASP A 672 -10.00 -7.69 2.07
N PRO A 673 -9.57 -6.85 1.10
CA PRO A 673 -8.50 -7.19 0.15
C PRO A 673 -7.13 -7.50 0.77
N ALA A 674 -6.97 -7.32 2.09
CA ALA A 674 -5.79 -7.76 2.84
C ALA A 674 -5.84 -9.22 3.30
N GLN A 675 -7.03 -9.86 3.33
CA GLN A 675 -7.24 -11.27 3.68
C GLN A 675 -6.48 -11.68 4.94
N THR A 676 -6.60 -10.84 5.97
CA THR A 676 -5.79 -10.96 7.19
C THR A 676 -6.45 -11.94 8.12
N ASP A 677 -5.87 -13.13 8.23
CA ASP A 677 -6.20 -14.13 9.26
C ASP A 677 -5.11 -14.09 10.34
N SER A 678 -5.39 -13.39 11.45
CA SER A 678 -4.44 -13.19 12.54
C SER A 678 -4.24 -14.44 13.42
N ASP A 679 -5.15 -15.41 13.35
CA ASP A 679 -5.13 -16.57 14.24
C ASP A 679 -4.87 -17.93 13.57
N GLY A 680 -5.08 -17.99 12.27
CA GLY A 680 -4.82 -19.12 11.39
C GLY A 680 -5.96 -20.15 11.34
N ASP A 681 -7.18 -19.80 11.76
CA ASP A 681 -8.34 -20.72 11.70
C ASP A 681 -8.98 -20.83 10.30
N GLY A 682 -8.65 -19.91 9.39
CA GLY A 682 -9.16 -19.84 8.02
C GLY A 682 -10.34 -18.87 7.82
N THR A 683 -10.77 -18.18 8.88
CA THR A 683 -11.73 -17.06 8.84
C THR A 683 -10.97 -15.75 8.90
N GLY A 684 -11.26 -14.79 8.01
CA GLY A 684 -10.56 -13.51 8.01
C GLY A 684 -10.97 -12.60 9.18
N ASP A 685 -10.05 -11.77 9.65
CA ASP A 685 -10.23 -10.84 10.77
C ASP A 685 -11.43 -9.89 10.57
N ALA A 686 -11.80 -9.61 9.30
CA ALA A 686 -12.90 -8.73 8.91
C ALA A 686 -14.30 -9.31 9.22
N CYS A 687 -14.45 -10.63 9.15
CA CYS A 687 -15.71 -11.34 9.36
C CYS A 687 -15.71 -12.22 10.62
N ASP A 688 -14.55 -12.47 11.23
CA ASP A 688 -14.47 -13.21 12.49
C ASP A 688 -14.91 -12.38 13.72
N THR A 689 -15.60 -13.07 14.62
CA THR A 689 -15.97 -12.57 15.95
C THR A 689 -14.87 -12.76 17.01
N THR A 690 -13.84 -13.56 16.70
CA THR A 690 -12.69 -13.87 17.55
C THR A 690 -11.34 -13.68 16.83
N PRO A 691 -11.09 -12.54 16.14
CA PRO A 691 -10.02 -12.34 15.12
C PRO A 691 -8.59 -12.24 15.70
N LEU A 692 -8.30 -13.06 16.70
CA LEU A 692 -7.09 -13.14 17.49
C LEU A 692 -7.07 -14.54 18.11
N PRO A 693 -5.90 -15.21 18.17
CA PRO A 693 -5.80 -16.54 18.72
C PRO A 693 -6.51 -16.63 20.06
N ALA A 694 -7.54 -17.47 20.12
CA ALA A 694 -8.33 -17.68 21.30
C ALA A 694 -7.38 -18.03 22.46
N LEU A 695 -7.05 -17.01 23.28
CA LEU A 695 -6.15 -17.17 24.40
C LEU A 695 -6.77 -18.28 25.26
N PRO A 696 -6.14 -19.46 25.39
CA PRO A 696 -6.70 -20.49 26.23
C PRO A 696 -6.90 -19.87 27.62
N ALA A 697 -7.89 -20.33 28.38
CA ALA A 697 -8.14 -19.78 29.72
C ALA A 697 -6.90 -19.90 30.66
N SER A 698 -5.89 -20.67 30.24
CA SER A 698 -4.53 -20.81 30.76
C SER A 698 -3.59 -19.60 30.51
N ASP A 699 -3.75 -18.87 29.40
CA ASP A 699 -2.79 -17.86 28.91
C ASP A 699 -3.18 -16.41 29.25
N VAL A 700 -4.31 -16.20 29.93
CA VAL A 700 -4.37 -15.05 30.84
C VAL A 700 -3.40 -15.35 31.97
N ILE A 701 -2.22 -14.69 31.98
CA ILE A 701 -1.23 -14.85 33.05
C ILE A 701 -1.76 -14.25 34.36
N VAL A 702 -2.62 -14.99 35.03
CA VAL A 702 -2.82 -14.95 36.48
C VAL A 702 -1.93 -16.05 37.03
N PHE A 703 -0.72 -15.69 37.47
CA PHE A 703 0.24 -16.64 38.02
C PHE A 703 -0.41 -17.49 39.13
N GLY A 704 -0.64 -18.78 38.84
CA GLY A 704 -1.00 -19.76 39.85
C GLY A 704 0.18 -19.98 40.81
N PRO A 705 -0.06 -20.11 42.12
CA PRO A 705 1.04 -20.21 43.11
C PRO A 705 1.95 -21.43 42.91
N ASP A 706 1.48 -22.47 42.20
CA ASP A 706 2.24 -23.71 41.99
C ASP A 706 3.17 -23.67 40.75
N GLU A 707 2.92 -22.85 39.74
CA GLU A 707 3.82 -22.72 38.56
C GLU A 707 5.04 -21.82 38.82
N LEU A 708 4.96 -20.93 39.82
CA LEU A 708 6.10 -20.15 40.29
C LEU A 708 7.26 -21.03 40.80
N ALA A 709 6.98 -22.30 41.16
CA ALA A 709 7.98 -23.26 41.63
C ALA A 709 8.83 -23.90 40.52
N SER A 710 8.40 -23.83 39.25
CA SER A 710 9.12 -24.38 38.09
C SER A 710 9.99 -23.37 37.33
N LEU A 711 9.88 -22.07 37.65
CA LEU A 711 10.79 -21.05 37.10
C LEU A 711 12.18 -21.19 37.72
N SER A 712 13.23 -21.13 36.90
CA SER A 712 14.63 -21.18 37.37
C SER A 712 14.93 -20.00 38.30
N THR A 713 15.00 -20.28 39.60
CA THR A 713 15.15 -19.26 40.64
C THR A 713 16.58 -18.76 40.77
N ALA A 714 16.75 -17.46 40.94
CA ALA A 714 18.03 -16.82 41.21
C ALA A 714 18.54 -17.10 42.63
N THR A 715 19.85 -16.93 42.81
CA THR A 715 20.54 -17.01 44.12
C THR A 715 21.31 -15.74 44.40
N LEU A 716 21.16 -15.22 45.63
CA LEU A 716 22.06 -14.21 46.21
C LEU A 716 23.00 -14.87 47.23
N ALA A 717 24.31 -14.61 47.15
CA ALA A 717 25.28 -15.22 48.08
C ALA A 717 26.49 -14.31 48.38
N GLY A 718 27.07 -14.46 49.56
CA GLY A 718 28.18 -13.62 50.01
C GLY A 718 28.84 -14.10 51.30
N THR A 719 29.58 -13.21 51.95
CA THR A 719 30.25 -13.44 53.24
C THR A 719 29.98 -12.33 54.26
N VAL A 720 30.08 -12.68 55.55
CA VAL A 720 30.11 -11.74 56.68
C VAL A 720 31.45 -11.92 57.42
N THR A 721 32.18 -10.83 57.64
CA THR A 721 33.51 -10.83 58.28
C THR A 721 33.63 -9.70 59.30
N ASP A 722 34.57 -9.82 60.24
CA ASP A 722 34.97 -8.74 61.15
C ASP A 722 36.52 -8.65 61.23
N SER A 723 37.04 -7.85 62.18
CA SER A 723 38.49 -7.68 62.38
C SER A 723 39.24 -8.92 62.89
N SER A 724 38.52 -9.99 63.27
CA SER A 724 39.07 -11.26 63.77
C SER A 724 38.95 -12.41 62.77
N GLY A 725 38.03 -12.33 61.81
CA GLY A 725 37.88 -13.33 60.75
C GLY A 725 36.45 -13.40 60.19
N PRO A 726 36.06 -14.55 59.61
CA PRO A 726 34.68 -14.79 59.20
C PRO A 726 33.73 -14.90 60.40
N VAL A 727 32.54 -14.30 60.29
CA VAL A 727 31.55 -14.26 61.38
C VAL A 727 30.48 -15.32 61.14
N ALA A 728 30.43 -16.32 62.02
CA ALA A 728 29.41 -17.37 62.00
C ALA A 728 28.14 -16.94 62.75
N GLY A 729 26.96 -17.36 62.29
CA GLY A 729 25.69 -17.11 62.98
C GLY A 729 25.08 -15.73 62.71
N ALA A 730 25.66 -14.90 61.83
CA ALA A 730 25.10 -13.61 61.47
C ALA A 730 23.90 -13.76 60.53
N ALA A 731 22.76 -13.15 60.87
CA ALA A 731 21.57 -13.16 60.03
C ALA A 731 21.69 -12.14 58.89
N VAL A 732 21.66 -12.61 57.64
CA VAL A 732 21.59 -11.79 56.43
C VAL A 732 20.18 -11.85 55.88
N THR A 733 19.50 -10.71 55.86
CA THR A 733 18.13 -10.59 55.38
C THR A 733 18.11 -10.00 53.98
N VAL A 734 17.45 -10.71 53.06
CA VAL A 734 17.02 -10.24 51.76
C VAL A 734 15.62 -9.67 51.91
N THR A 735 15.39 -8.45 51.45
CA THR A 735 14.05 -7.83 51.37
C THR A 735 13.87 -7.18 50.01
N GLY A 736 12.68 -7.23 49.44
CA GLY A 736 12.41 -6.69 48.12
C GLY A 736 11.00 -6.96 47.64
N ALA A 737 10.82 -6.86 46.32
CA ALA A 737 9.64 -7.36 45.64
C ALA A 737 10.04 -8.09 44.36
N ASP A 738 9.29 -9.13 44.00
CA ASP A 738 9.43 -9.77 42.70
C ASP A 738 8.90 -8.87 41.56
N ALA A 739 9.08 -9.32 40.31
CA ALA A 739 8.63 -8.61 39.11
C ALA A 739 7.09 -8.49 39.02
N GLY A 740 6.33 -9.27 39.79
CA GLY A 740 4.87 -9.14 39.97
C GLY A 740 4.49 -8.15 41.08
N GLY A 741 5.45 -7.53 41.76
CA GLY A 741 5.24 -6.58 42.84
C GLY A 741 4.90 -7.22 44.19
N GLN A 742 5.01 -8.54 44.34
CA GLN A 742 4.75 -9.20 45.63
C GLN A 742 5.95 -9.01 46.57
N PRO A 743 5.73 -8.65 47.85
CA PRO A 743 6.81 -8.42 48.79
C PRO A 743 7.51 -9.73 49.17
N ALA A 744 8.79 -9.82 48.85
CA ALA A 744 9.63 -10.98 49.10
C ALA A 744 10.62 -10.69 50.23
N SER A 745 10.67 -11.58 51.22
CA SER A 745 11.65 -11.50 52.32
C SER A 745 12.16 -12.89 52.68
N ALA A 746 13.48 -13.02 52.82
CA ALA A 746 14.14 -14.25 53.20
C ALA A 746 15.35 -13.94 54.09
N THR A 747 15.69 -14.84 55.02
CA THR A 747 16.84 -14.66 55.91
C THR A 747 17.72 -15.90 55.86
N ALA A 748 19.01 -15.70 55.57
CA ALA A 748 20.04 -16.72 55.62
C ALA A 748 20.97 -16.45 56.80
N THR A 749 21.42 -17.49 57.49
CA THR A 749 22.41 -17.37 58.58
C THR A 749 23.79 -17.75 58.06
N SER A 750 24.82 -16.95 58.36
CA SER A 750 26.19 -17.25 57.94
C SER A 750 26.74 -18.52 58.59
N ALA A 751 27.44 -19.33 57.79
CA ALA A 751 28.10 -20.56 58.21
C ALA A 751 29.40 -20.28 58.98
N ALA A 752 30.09 -21.35 59.42
CA ALA A 752 31.33 -21.27 60.20
C ALA A 752 32.49 -20.56 59.48
N ASP A 753 32.45 -20.51 58.14
CA ASP A 753 33.38 -19.81 57.26
C ASP A 753 32.88 -18.39 56.85
N GLY A 754 31.83 -17.90 57.50
CA GLY A 754 31.18 -16.62 57.23
C GLY A 754 30.34 -16.58 55.96
N THR A 755 30.25 -17.65 55.16
CA THR A 755 29.47 -17.67 53.91
C THR A 755 27.97 -17.74 54.18
N TRP A 756 27.16 -17.15 53.30
CA TRP A 756 25.70 -17.23 53.33
C TRP A 756 25.15 -17.28 51.89
N ARG A 757 23.97 -17.89 51.72
CA ARG A 757 23.24 -17.92 50.44
C ARG A 757 21.73 -17.94 50.64
N THR A 758 21.03 -17.32 49.70
CA THR A 758 19.56 -17.30 49.59
C THR A 758 19.19 -17.69 48.15
N PRO A 759 18.96 -18.99 47.88
CA PRO A 759 18.37 -19.46 46.62
C PRO A 759 16.85 -19.27 46.63
N GLY A 760 16.18 -19.55 45.53
CA GLY A 760 14.71 -19.53 45.46
C GLY A 760 14.11 -18.15 45.19
N LEU A 761 14.91 -17.17 44.75
CA LEU A 761 14.43 -15.82 44.45
C LEU A 761 13.89 -15.76 43.01
N LEU A 762 12.70 -15.21 42.85
CA LEU A 762 12.11 -14.90 41.54
C LEU A 762 12.83 -13.69 40.90
N PRO A 763 12.66 -13.43 39.60
CA PRO A 763 13.06 -12.16 39.01
C PRO A 763 12.43 -10.99 39.78
N GLY A 764 13.19 -9.94 40.08
CA GLY A 764 12.77 -8.93 41.05
C GLY A 764 13.86 -7.94 41.46
N THR A 765 13.50 -7.02 42.36
CA THR A 765 14.44 -6.05 42.95
C THR A 765 14.57 -6.28 44.45
N TYR A 766 15.81 -6.48 44.90
CA TYR A 766 16.15 -6.89 46.26
C TYR A 766 17.15 -5.94 46.93
N SER A 767 17.19 -5.99 48.25
CA SER A 767 18.15 -5.34 49.13
C SER A 767 18.65 -6.34 50.17
N LEU A 768 19.91 -6.22 50.56
CA LEU A 768 20.59 -7.10 51.50
C LEU A 768 21.05 -6.32 52.75
N THR A 769 20.75 -6.84 53.94
CA THR A 769 21.24 -6.30 55.22
C THR A 769 21.74 -7.44 56.10
N ALA A 770 22.96 -7.31 56.65
CA ALA A 770 23.50 -8.27 57.62
C ALA A 770 23.44 -7.71 59.05
N ALA A 771 22.98 -8.53 60.00
CA ALA A 771 22.89 -8.16 61.41
C ALA A 771 24.28 -7.84 61.99
N GLY A 772 24.42 -6.67 62.61
CA GLY A 772 25.70 -6.19 63.17
C GLY A 772 26.68 -5.59 62.15
N ALA A 773 26.32 -5.53 60.86
CA ALA A 773 27.15 -4.90 59.84
C ALA A 773 27.28 -3.38 60.02
N SER A 774 28.50 -2.86 59.86
CA SER A 774 28.83 -1.43 59.82
C SER A 774 29.15 -0.95 58.40
N ALA A 775 29.51 -1.86 57.49
CA ALA A 775 29.74 -1.57 56.07
C ALA A 775 29.38 -2.76 55.17
N ALA A 776 29.06 -2.48 53.91
CA ALA A 776 28.76 -3.49 52.89
C ALA A 776 29.50 -3.21 51.56
N ARG A 777 29.69 -4.26 50.75
CA ARG A 777 30.14 -4.20 49.36
C ARG A 777 29.24 -5.06 48.47
N ALA A 778 28.93 -4.57 47.28
CA ALA A 778 28.14 -5.27 46.28
C ALA A 778 28.94 -6.43 45.67
N GLY A 779 28.23 -7.49 45.27
CA GLY A 779 28.78 -8.62 44.55
C GLY A 779 28.91 -8.37 43.04
N SER A 780 28.96 -9.45 42.27
CA SER A 780 28.97 -9.46 40.80
C SER A 780 27.92 -10.43 40.25
N LEU A 781 27.37 -10.10 39.08
CA LEU A 781 26.47 -10.96 38.31
C LEU A 781 27.24 -12.13 37.69
N THR A 782 26.57 -13.27 37.51
CA THR A 782 27.18 -14.49 36.94
C THR A 782 26.96 -14.68 35.43
N VAL A 783 26.06 -13.92 34.79
CA VAL A 783 25.81 -13.97 33.33
C VAL A 783 25.51 -12.56 32.78
N GLY A 784 26.02 -12.27 31.58
CA GLY A 784 25.49 -11.29 30.60
C GLY A 784 25.18 -9.85 31.03
N ALA A 785 26.09 -8.91 30.79
CA ALA A 785 25.75 -7.48 30.83
C ALA A 785 24.90 -7.10 29.60
N GLY A 786 23.61 -6.84 29.80
CA GLY A 786 22.67 -6.42 28.75
C GLY A 786 21.19 -6.76 29.00
N ASP A 787 20.90 -7.66 29.95
CA ASP A 787 19.54 -8.11 30.31
C ASP A 787 18.76 -7.14 31.21
N GLY A 788 19.44 -6.14 31.80
CA GLY A 788 18.88 -5.23 32.81
C GLY A 788 19.12 -5.63 34.26
N SER A 789 19.83 -6.74 34.53
CA SER A 789 20.22 -7.15 35.87
C SER A 789 21.30 -6.22 36.44
N SER A 790 21.35 -6.11 37.77
CA SER A 790 22.33 -5.30 38.49
C SER A 790 22.72 -5.95 39.81
N ALA A 791 24.00 -5.87 40.19
CA ALA A 791 24.47 -6.38 41.48
C ALA A 791 24.14 -5.46 42.68
N GLY A 792 23.41 -4.37 42.46
CA GLY A 792 23.05 -3.37 43.47
C GLY A 792 24.18 -2.41 43.87
N VAL A 793 23.82 -1.41 44.69
CA VAL A 793 24.69 -0.32 45.14
C VAL A 793 24.81 -0.36 46.67
N PRO A 794 26.04 -0.33 47.25
CA PRO A 794 26.22 -0.25 48.70
C PRO A 794 25.79 1.11 49.27
N ASP A 795 25.03 1.07 50.35
CA ASP A 795 24.55 2.21 51.14
C ASP A 795 24.78 1.91 52.63
N GLY A 796 25.93 2.34 53.15
CA GLY A 796 26.36 2.03 54.52
C GLY A 796 26.54 0.52 54.73
N SER A 797 25.74 -0.06 55.63
CA SER A 797 25.71 -1.49 55.95
C SER A 797 24.67 -2.30 55.16
N VAL A 798 24.01 -1.68 54.18
CA VAL A 798 22.99 -2.27 53.31
C VAL A 798 23.52 -2.29 51.87
N VAL A 799 23.12 -3.27 51.06
CA VAL A 799 23.24 -3.17 49.58
C VAL A 799 21.84 -3.09 49.00
N ARG A 800 21.55 -2.04 48.22
CA ARG A 800 20.21 -1.76 47.68
C ARG A 800 20.15 -1.99 46.17
N SER A 801 18.93 -2.06 45.65
CA SER A 801 18.65 -2.04 44.20
C SER A 801 19.35 -3.15 43.42
N ILE A 802 19.44 -4.35 44.00
CA ILE A 802 19.93 -5.56 43.33
C ILE A 802 18.82 -6.04 42.39
N VAL A 803 19.03 -5.95 41.09
CA VAL A 803 18.02 -6.30 40.08
C VAL A 803 18.38 -7.65 39.46
N LEU A 804 17.45 -8.59 39.48
CA LEU A 804 17.59 -9.90 38.85
C LEU A 804 16.51 -9.97 37.76
N SER A 805 16.86 -9.68 36.51
CA SER A 805 15.88 -9.49 35.42
C SER A 805 15.67 -10.73 34.54
N GLY A 806 16.66 -11.63 34.47
CA GLY A 806 16.62 -12.86 33.67
C GLY A 806 16.30 -14.12 34.49
N ILE A 807 15.68 -15.10 33.83
CA ILE A 807 15.47 -16.45 34.37
C ILE A 807 16.85 -17.11 34.58
N GLY A 808 17.23 -17.33 35.84
CA GLY A 808 18.55 -17.86 36.25
C GLY A 808 19.63 -16.83 36.59
N SER A 809 19.39 -15.52 36.41
CA SER A 809 20.39 -14.47 36.71
C SER A 809 20.72 -14.40 38.22
N SER A 810 21.91 -14.84 38.62
CA SER A 810 22.36 -14.86 40.04
C SER A 810 23.48 -13.85 40.32
N ALA A 811 23.48 -13.28 41.54
CA ALA A 811 24.51 -12.32 41.97
C ALA A 811 25.22 -12.83 43.24
N THR A 812 26.55 -12.88 43.20
CA THR A 812 27.35 -13.50 44.27
C THR A 812 28.57 -12.67 44.63
N GLY A 813 29.18 -12.93 45.79
CA GLY A 813 30.39 -12.22 46.25
C GLY A 813 30.11 -10.93 47.03
N TYR A 814 28.88 -10.75 47.54
CA TYR A 814 28.58 -9.68 48.51
C TYR A 814 29.43 -9.83 49.77
N VAL A 815 29.91 -8.73 50.34
CA VAL A 815 30.71 -8.75 51.58
C VAL A 815 30.15 -7.76 52.60
N PHE A 816 29.81 -8.25 53.79
CA PHE A 816 29.40 -7.42 54.92
C PHE A 816 30.48 -7.43 56.00
N THR A 817 30.86 -6.25 56.49
CA THR A 817 31.81 -6.10 57.60
C THR A 817 31.05 -5.77 58.88
N ALA A 818 31.14 -6.65 59.88
CA ALA A 818 30.54 -6.47 61.20
C ALA A 818 31.41 -5.62 62.13
N ALA A 819 30.78 -4.86 63.01
CA ALA A 819 31.48 -4.16 64.08
C ALA A 819 31.88 -5.16 65.18
N ALA A 820 33.14 -5.11 65.61
CA ALA A 820 33.66 -6.00 66.65
C ALA A 820 32.85 -5.87 67.96
N PRO A 821 32.51 -6.97 68.64
CA PRO A 821 31.72 -6.93 69.87
C PRO A 821 32.48 -6.19 70.98
N ALA A 822 31.80 -5.25 71.63
CA ALA A 822 32.36 -4.50 72.75
C ALA A 822 32.67 -5.44 73.93
N VAL A 823 33.92 -5.45 74.40
CA VAL A 823 34.37 -6.33 75.50
C VAL A 823 33.75 -5.87 76.82
N THR A 824 32.74 -6.59 77.30
CA THR A 824 32.21 -6.44 78.66
C THR A 824 33.24 -6.89 79.70
N GLN A 825 33.74 -5.95 80.51
CA GLN A 825 34.48 -6.27 81.73
C GLN A 825 33.53 -6.59 82.89
N THR A 826 33.86 -7.64 83.63
CA THR A 826 33.13 -8.15 84.80
C THR A 826 33.36 -7.31 86.06
N ALA A 827 32.31 -7.10 86.86
CA ALA A 827 32.41 -6.65 88.24
C ALA A 827 31.36 -7.34 89.14
N THR A 828 31.77 -7.72 90.35
CA THR A 828 31.06 -8.56 91.34
C THR A 828 30.21 -7.68 92.30
N PRO A 829 29.16 -8.18 93.00
CA PRO A 829 28.03 -7.34 93.43
C PRO A 829 27.96 -6.93 94.93
N THR A 830 26.86 -6.22 95.29
CA THR A 830 26.28 -5.88 96.63
C THR A 830 26.96 -4.79 97.47
N PRO A 831 26.25 -4.06 98.40
CA PRO A 831 24.80 -4.02 98.72
C PRO A 831 24.17 -2.58 98.76
N PRO A 832 22.87 -2.38 99.12
CA PRO A 832 22.13 -1.12 98.87
C PRO A 832 21.76 -0.26 100.11
N ALA A 833 21.52 1.04 99.90
CA ALA A 833 20.60 1.96 100.61
C ALA A 833 20.61 3.33 99.87
N ASP A 834 19.50 3.86 99.35
CA ASP A 834 18.48 4.73 100.00
C ASP A 834 18.94 6.23 100.06
N PRO A 835 18.06 7.24 100.27
CA PRO A 835 17.47 8.01 99.17
C PRO A 835 17.86 9.50 99.22
N THR A 836 17.05 10.37 98.60
CA THR A 836 17.03 11.85 98.63
C THR A 836 17.89 12.61 97.60
N ALA A 837 17.20 13.22 96.61
CA ALA A 837 17.31 14.65 96.28
C ALA A 837 16.29 15.02 95.18
N THR A 838 15.43 16.01 95.45
CA THR A 838 14.54 16.67 94.47
C THR A 838 15.00 18.14 94.29
N PRO A 839 14.46 18.93 93.33
CA PRO A 839 15.27 19.54 92.28
C PRO A 839 15.55 21.03 92.50
N VAL A 840 16.35 21.62 91.59
CA VAL A 840 16.44 23.09 91.43
C VAL A 840 16.22 23.46 89.96
N ALA A 841 15.41 24.49 89.73
CA ALA A 841 15.02 24.98 88.41
C ALA A 841 15.17 26.51 88.29
N ALA A 842 15.46 27.00 87.07
CA ALA A 842 15.26 28.37 86.58
C ALA A 842 15.30 28.29 85.04
N VAL A 843 14.23 28.47 84.25
CA VAL A 843 13.46 29.72 83.95
C VAL A 843 14.37 30.72 83.19
N ILE A 844 14.09 31.16 81.95
CA ILE A 844 13.13 32.22 81.57
C ILE A 844 12.43 31.98 80.19
N THR A 845 11.20 32.49 80.10
CA THR A 845 10.11 32.53 79.09
C THR A 845 10.36 32.84 77.59
N GLY A 846 9.46 32.35 76.70
CA GLY A 846 9.19 32.91 75.35
C GLY A 846 8.14 32.16 74.49
N THR A 847 6.91 32.68 74.40
CA THR A 847 5.71 32.19 73.63
C THR A 847 5.69 32.58 72.12
N PRO A 848 4.66 32.24 71.28
CA PRO A 848 3.63 31.16 71.28
C PRO A 848 3.36 30.49 69.89
N ALA A 849 2.50 29.43 69.85
CA ALA A 849 1.37 29.20 68.90
C ALA A 849 1.06 27.69 68.67
N GLY A 850 -0.22 27.30 68.62
CA GLY A 850 -0.71 25.93 68.29
C GLY A 850 -1.27 25.86 66.85
N PRO A 851 -2.34 25.06 66.55
CA PRO A 851 -3.05 24.07 67.37
C PRO A 851 -3.35 22.71 66.66
N THR A 852 -3.76 21.66 67.39
CA THR A 852 -4.46 20.47 66.82
C THR A 852 -5.40 19.80 67.83
N ALA A 853 -6.65 19.53 67.43
CA ALA A 853 -7.53 18.44 67.92
C ALA A 853 -8.91 18.47 67.21
N PRO A 854 -9.45 17.30 66.80
CA PRO A 854 -10.90 17.09 66.73
C PRO A 854 -11.35 15.74 67.33
N VAL A 855 -12.57 15.68 67.89
CA VAL A 855 -13.22 14.43 68.39
C VAL A 855 -14.77 14.52 68.23
N ALA A 856 -15.41 13.36 68.01
CA ALA A 856 -16.85 13.02 68.17
C ALA A 856 -17.92 13.42 67.10
N GLN A 857 -18.09 12.54 66.10
CA GLN A 857 -19.14 11.50 65.98
C GLN A 857 -20.63 11.73 66.43
N VAL A 858 -21.58 11.24 65.59
CA VAL A 858 -22.88 10.51 65.87
C VAL A 858 -24.24 11.08 65.32
N ALA A 859 -24.76 10.36 64.31
CA ALA A 859 -26.14 9.90 63.99
C ALA A 859 -27.42 10.80 63.98
N GLY A 860 -28.12 10.82 62.83
CA GLY A 860 -29.17 9.81 62.51
C GLY A 860 -30.67 10.18 62.49
N ARG A 861 -31.38 9.85 61.37
CA ARG A 861 -32.72 9.16 61.32
C ARG A 861 -33.36 9.13 59.91
N ALA A 862 -34.07 8.02 59.62
CA ALA A 862 -35.11 7.89 58.57
C ALA A 862 -36.52 7.83 59.24
N PRO A 863 -37.67 7.81 58.51
CA PRO A 863 -38.28 6.52 58.13
C PRO A 863 -39.27 6.45 56.90
N THR A 864 -39.52 5.23 56.37
CA THR A 864 -40.77 4.68 55.73
C THR A 864 -41.40 5.32 54.45
N ALA A 865 -42.16 4.63 53.55
CA ALA A 865 -42.33 3.21 53.17
C ALA A 865 -43.24 3.03 51.90
N LEU A 866 -42.99 1.98 51.07
CA LEU A 866 -43.82 1.26 50.06
C LEU A 866 -44.85 1.98 49.12
N SER A 867 -44.76 1.74 47.78
CA SER A 867 -45.73 0.90 46.98
C SER A 867 -45.65 1.04 45.43
N ALA A 868 -45.63 -0.11 44.72
CA ALA A 868 -46.26 -0.45 43.42
C ALA A 868 -45.94 0.23 42.05
N THR A 869 -45.40 -0.59 41.13
CA THR A 869 -45.73 -0.76 39.67
C THR A 869 -45.78 0.41 38.67
N GLY A 870 -45.06 0.27 37.53
CA GLY A 870 -45.44 0.95 36.26
C GLY A 870 -44.32 1.13 35.23
N LEU A 871 -44.47 0.49 34.06
CA LEU A 871 -43.61 0.56 32.85
C LEU A 871 -43.19 1.98 32.39
N GLY A 872 -41.97 2.10 31.82
CA GLY A 872 -41.68 3.15 30.83
C GLY A 872 -40.23 3.62 30.71
N GLY A 873 -39.55 3.22 29.62
CA GLY A 873 -38.42 3.96 29.01
C GLY A 873 -37.05 3.88 29.69
N LEU A 874 -36.11 3.15 29.07
CA LEU A 874 -34.67 3.33 29.29
C LEU A 874 -33.99 3.71 27.98
N ILE A 875 -33.37 4.90 28.01
CA ILE A 875 -32.35 5.35 27.05
C ILE A 875 -31.03 4.72 27.49
N PRO A 876 -30.24 4.09 26.62
CA PRO A 876 -28.90 3.65 26.98
C PRO A 876 -27.94 4.85 26.96
N LEU A 877 -27.28 5.10 28.09
CA LEU A 877 -26.17 6.04 28.22
C LEU A 877 -24.90 5.26 28.54
N ALA A 878 -23.83 5.57 27.79
CA ALA A 878 -22.44 5.20 28.03
C ALA A 878 -22.05 3.69 28.03
N ALA A 879 -21.57 3.23 26.86
CA ALA A 879 -20.55 2.19 26.78
C ALA A 879 -19.24 2.84 26.27
N THR A 880 -18.33 3.20 27.18
CA THR A 880 -17.08 3.94 26.85
C THR A 880 -15.82 3.31 27.48
N SER A 881 -15.89 2.05 27.91
CA SER A 881 -14.78 1.36 28.60
C SER A 881 -14.40 0.00 28.01
N GLY A 882 -15.26 -0.61 27.18
CA GLY A 882 -15.02 -1.94 26.59
C GLY A 882 -14.11 -1.92 25.36
N GLY A 883 -14.40 -1.04 24.39
CA GLY A 883 -13.69 -1.01 23.10
C GLY A 883 -12.20 -0.72 23.22
N LEU A 884 -11.80 0.22 24.10
CA LEU A 884 -10.38 0.54 24.36
C LEU A 884 -9.58 -0.65 24.91
N LEU A 885 -10.23 -1.59 25.59
CA LEU A 885 -9.59 -2.76 26.18
C LEU A 885 -9.45 -3.88 25.12
N LEU A 886 -10.42 -4.02 24.21
CA LEU A 886 -10.32 -4.91 23.06
C LEU A 886 -9.22 -4.46 22.09
N VAL A 887 -9.25 -3.19 21.64
CA VAL A 887 -8.25 -2.61 20.71
C VAL A 887 -6.85 -2.61 21.34
N GLY A 888 -6.76 -2.37 22.66
CA GLY A 888 -5.50 -2.45 23.40
C GLY A 888 -4.94 -3.87 23.55
N LEU A 889 -5.79 -4.91 23.55
CA LEU A 889 -5.35 -6.29 23.42
C LEU A 889 -4.91 -6.60 21.99
N LEU A 890 -5.70 -6.20 20.98
CA LEU A 890 -5.47 -6.44 19.56
C LEU A 890 -4.08 -5.98 19.10
N ALA A 891 -3.71 -4.76 19.45
CA ALA A 891 -2.37 -4.25 19.15
C ALA A 891 -1.24 -5.02 19.88
N LEU A 892 -1.52 -5.55 21.09
CA LEU A 892 -0.54 -6.30 21.87
C LEU A 892 -0.37 -7.75 21.39
N THR A 893 -1.43 -8.42 20.95
CA THR A 893 -1.37 -9.77 20.36
C THR A 893 -0.70 -9.76 18.99
N VAL A 894 -1.07 -8.81 18.11
CA VAL A 894 -0.41 -8.62 16.80
C VAL A 894 1.08 -8.30 16.98
N ALA A 895 1.45 -7.46 17.97
CA ALA A 895 2.84 -7.19 18.33
C ALA A 895 3.64 -8.45 18.73
N LEU A 896 3.02 -9.33 19.53
CA LEU A 896 3.65 -10.56 20.01
C LEU A 896 3.74 -11.64 18.92
N TRP A 897 2.75 -11.70 18.02
CA TRP A 897 2.73 -12.57 16.85
C TRP A 897 3.83 -12.17 15.85
N TYR A 898 3.92 -10.88 15.49
CA TYR A 898 4.92 -10.37 14.55
C TYR A 898 6.35 -10.62 15.05
N ARG A 899 6.57 -10.48 16.36
CA ARG A 899 7.86 -10.78 16.99
C ARG A 899 8.23 -12.27 16.92
N ARG A 900 7.26 -13.19 17.08
CA ARG A 900 7.51 -14.64 16.88
C ARG A 900 7.85 -14.96 15.43
N ARG A 901 7.26 -14.25 14.45
CA ARG A 901 7.50 -14.48 13.02
C ARG A 901 8.89 -14.03 12.54
N GLN A 902 9.57 -13.14 13.27
CA GLN A 902 10.96 -12.74 13.00
C GLN A 902 12.03 -13.60 13.70
N GLU A 903 11.63 -14.45 14.65
CA GLU A 903 12.52 -15.36 15.39
C GLU A 903 12.51 -16.80 14.80
N GLY A 904 11.90 -17.02 13.63
CA GLY A 904 11.74 -18.31 12.93
C GLY A 904 12.46 -18.40 11.59
#